data_AF-A0A9Q0V0A0-F1
#
_entry.id   AF-A0A9Q0V0A0-F1
#
_cell.length_a   1.000
_cell.length_b   1.000
_cell.length_c   1.000
_cell.angle_alpha   90.00
_cell.angle_beta   90.00
_cell.angle_gamma   90.00
#
_symmetry.space_group_name_H-M   'P 1'
#
loop_
_entity.id
_entity.type
_entity.pdbx_description
1 polymer ?
#
loop_
_entity_poly.entity_id
_entity_poly.type
_entity_poly.pdbx_seq_one_letter_code
_entity_poly.pdbx_strand_id
1 'polypeptide(L)'
;MPMLSVILSGASTIDTVHVLSLHGLIPEVAASLMPLCEVFGSLMPTSNNISSTNDEPSIYMVFSSAFLFLLRLWKFYRPPIDQCLTGGGAIGSELTLEYLLLLRNGRIASHNYSAQDEFNSDQGQHEYASDKPEYVDFYPKLRAWYCQNKSCVASPLSGISTGNPVHEVANKILNMIYWKMTKSGSSSGNSSTATSNSLCGSPPSNAEDPYQRPMLPAWDVLEATPFVLEAILTACAHGRLSSRDLTTGLRDLIDFLPATLGTIVSYFAAEVTRGIWKPVPMNGTDWPSPAAILSAIDSEIKEILADAGVDIPCGSSGQSPPMLPLPMAVLVSLTITFKLNKSHEYIHAVVGPALENCSSGCPWPSIPIIGSLWAQKVRRWHHFIVVSCARSVLKRNKVAVAQLLRSCFSSFLGSLNDSTSLLSNQSSVSRLLGTVIAAPGVSPSLAPGFLYLRSCRTIVDIQYVNGVIIGLVTEYARELATRWTRMDSSRLKSSQASLSHAAAKAREVAVLGASLLCLSGGMNLIQELYLETIPTWLLSSKTEKLGEVSAVSRILEGYAMAYLLVMSGSASWGIGSTPPAWAMARRARVVGVHMDFLVRVLEGNISLGCHPATWKAYVSCVVGLVVSFAPAWIQVVKLETLRKLASGLRGWHESELALSLLERGGVAAMGSVAELLNVIS
;
A
#
# COMPACT_ATOMS: atom_id res chain seq x y z
N MET A 1 0.55 -34.40 -5.86
CA MET A 1 1.58 -33.40 -5.46
C MET A 1 2.16 -32.60 -6.64
N PRO A 2 2.58 -33.22 -7.77
CA PRO A 2 3.16 -32.51 -8.92
C PRO A 2 2.22 -31.45 -9.52
N MET A 3 0.98 -31.83 -9.81
CA MET A 3 -0.03 -30.94 -10.39
C MET A 3 -0.33 -29.73 -9.50
N LEU A 4 -0.49 -29.94 -8.19
CA LEU A 4 -0.74 -28.86 -7.22
C LEU A 4 0.43 -27.87 -7.16
N SER A 5 1.67 -28.37 -7.13
CA SER A 5 2.86 -27.50 -7.14
C SER A 5 2.99 -26.67 -8.41
N VAL A 6 2.64 -27.24 -9.57
CA VAL A 6 2.64 -26.53 -10.85
C VAL A 6 1.56 -25.43 -10.85
N ILE A 7 0.36 -25.74 -10.36
CA ILE A 7 -0.73 -24.75 -10.24
C ILE A 7 -0.33 -23.60 -9.32
N LEU A 8 0.22 -23.90 -8.14
CA LEU A 8 0.68 -22.87 -7.18
C LEU A 8 1.80 -22.01 -7.77
N SER A 9 2.75 -22.62 -8.47
CA SER A 9 3.83 -21.88 -9.13
C SER A 9 3.32 -21.00 -10.28
N GLY A 10 2.34 -21.45 -11.06
CA GLY A 10 1.73 -20.65 -12.13
C GLY A 10 0.86 -19.52 -11.60
N ALA A 11 0.03 -19.81 -10.60
CA ALA A 11 -0.88 -18.83 -9.98
C ALA A 11 -0.14 -17.74 -9.18
N SER A 12 1.05 -18.05 -8.67
CA SER A 12 1.87 -17.11 -7.91
C SER A 12 2.72 -16.16 -8.76
N THR A 13 2.62 -16.21 -10.11
CA THR A 13 3.31 -15.25 -11.00
C THR A 13 2.80 -13.83 -10.82
N ILE A 14 3.62 -12.84 -11.20
CA ILE A 14 3.26 -11.43 -11.00
C ILE A 14 1.99 -11.05 -11.77
N ASP A 15 1.89 -11.50 -13.01
CA ASP A 15 0.78 -11.17 -13.89
C ASP A 15 -0.53 -11.81 -13.39
N THR A 16 -0.50 -13.08 -12.98
CA THR A 16 -1.69 -13.75 -12.45
C THR A 16 -2.20 -13.08 -11.17
N VAL A 17 -1.31 -12.69 -10.25
CA VAL A 17 -1.72 -11.96 -9.04
C VAL A 17 -2.33 -10.61 -9.36
N HIS A 18 -1.82 -9.92 -10.39
CA HIS A 18 -2.42 -8.67 -10.83
C HIS A 18 -3.83 -8.88 -11.41
N VAL A 19 -4.01 -9.89 -12.25
CA VAL A 19 -5.32 -10.27 -12.81
C VAL A 19 -6.31 -10.65 -11.69
N LEU A 20 -5.89 -11.48 -10.74
CA LEU A 20 -6.71 -11.84 -9.57
C LEU A 20 -7.11 -10.60 -8.76
N SER A 21 -6.19 -9.64 -8.59
CA SER A 21 -6.47 -8.37 -7.92
C SER A 21 -7.48 -7.51 -8.67
N LEU A 22 -7.42 -7.47 -10.01
CA LEU A 22 -8.34 -6.70 -10.85
C LEU A 22 -9.76 -7.26 -10.79
N HIS A 23 -9.89 -8.59 -10.81
CA HIS A 23 -11.18 -9.26 -10.64
C HIS A 23 -11.64 -9.36 -9.19
N GLY A 24 -10.85 -8.85 -8.24
CA GLY A 24 -11.18 -8.88 -6.82
C GLY A 24 -11.20 -10.28 -6.21
N LEU A 25 -10.57 -11.29 -6.83
CA LEU A 25 -10.58 -12.71 -6.44
C LEU A 25 -9.56 -13.06 -5.33
N ILE A 26 -8.86 -12.05 -4.78
CA ILE A 26 -7.86 -12.25 -3.73
C ILE A 26 -8.43 -12.96 -2.49
N PRO A 27 -9.61 -12.57 -1.94
CA PRO A 27 -10.21 -13.24 -0.78
C PRO A 27 -10.44 -14.75 -1.00
N GLU A 28 -10.95 -15.13 -2.17
CA GLU A 28 -11.27 -16.51 -2.53
C GLU A 28 -10.02 -17.37 -2.68
N VAL A 29 -8.99 -16.83 -3.34
CA VAL A 29 -7.72 -17.54 -3.49
C VAL A 29 -7.00 -17.66 -2.15
N ALA A 30 -7.00 -16.61 -1.32
CA ALA A 30 -6.41 -16.66 0.02
C ALA A 30 -7.09 -17.72 0.89
N ALA A 31 -8.43 -17.76 0.91
CA ALA A 31 -9.20 -18.78 1.60
C ALA A 31 -8.85 -20.21 1.13
N SER A 32 -8.68 -20.42 -0.18
CA SER A 32 -8.28 -21.71 -0.74
C SER A 32 -6.85 -22.13 -0.36
N LEU A 33 -5.95 -21.17 -0.10
CA LEU A 33 -4.57 -21.44 0.30
C LEU A 33 -4.42 -21.78 1.79
N MET A 34 -5.31 -21.30 2.67
CA MET A 34 -5.20 -21.55 4.13
C MET A 34 -5.28 -23.04 4.48
N PRO A 35 -6.25 -23.84 3.98
CA PRO A 35 -6.28 -25.30 4.20
C PRO A 35 -5.02 -26.00 3.68
N LEU A 36 -4.49 -25.57 2.53
CA LEU A 36 -3.27 -26.14 1.97
C LEU A 36 -2.07 -25.89 2.89
N CYS A 37 -1.94 -24.67 3.43
CA CYS A 37 -0.89 -24.35 4.38
C CYS A 37 -1.05 -25.16 5.68
N GLU A 38 -2.27 -25.24 6.22
CA GLU A 38 -2.55 -25.96 7.46
C GLU A 38 -2.20 -27.45 7.34
N VAL A 39 -2.65 -28.11 6.27
CA VAL A 39 -2.42 -29.53 6.02
C VAL A 39 -0.95 -29.80 5.70
N PHE A 40 -0.40 -29.19 4.64
CA PHE A 40 0.96 -29.51 4.19
C PHE A 40 2.04 -29.06 5.17
N GLY A 41 1.80 -28.00 5.95
CA GLY A 41 2.73 -27.58 7.00
C GLY A 41 2.73 -28.51 8.21
N SER A 42 1.67 -29.30 8.40
CA SER A 42 1.53 -30.27 9.50
C SER A 42 2.11 -31.64 9.20
N LEU A 43 2.32 -31.97 7.92
CA LEU A 43 2.81 -33.27 7.53
C LEU A 43 4.31 -33.40 7.85
N MET A 44 4.69 -34.56 8.39
CA MET A 44 6.10 -34.93 8.51
C MET A 44 6.65 -35.35 7.15
N PRO A 45 7.83 -34.85 6.72
CA PRO A 45 8.47 -35.37 5.52
C PRO A 45 8.87 -36.85 5.74
N THR A 46 8.53 -37.74 4.81
CA THR A 46 8.93 -39.16 4.86
C THR A 46 10.31 -39.35 4.23
N SER A 47 11.10 -40.31 4.74
CA SER A 47 12.47 -40.60 4.30
C SER A 47 12.60 -41.24 2.91
N ASN A 48 11.49 -41.63 2.26
CA ASN A 48 11.49 -42.55 1.12
C ASN A 48 11.48 -41.92 -0.29
N ASN A 49 11.66 -40.61 -0.43
CA ASN A 49 11.62 -39.96 -1.76
C ASN A 49 13.00 -39.88 -2.47
N ILE A 50 14.00 -40.68 -2.06
CA ILE A 50 15.33 -40.64 -2.68
C ILE A 50 15.49 -41.63 -3.86
N SER A 51 14.57 -42.59 -4.07
CA SER A 51 14.83 -43.70 -5.01
C SER A 51 14.02 -43.75 -6.32
N SER A 52 13.22 -42.74 -6.71
CA SER A 52 12.71 -42.73 -8.09
C SER A 52 12.35 -41.34 -8.59
N THR A 53 13.10 -40.89 -9.60
CA THR A 53 12.84 -39.74 -10.50
C THR A 53 12.80 -38.35 -9.86
N ASN A 54 13.70 -37.48 -10.32
CA ASN A 54 13.98 -36.10 -9.89
C ASN A 54 12.82 -35.08 -10.02
N ASP A 55 11.57 -35.53 -10.21
CA ASP A 55 10.47 -34.70 -10.72
C ASP A 55 9.26 -34.53 -9.76
N GLU A 56 9.24 -35.19 -8.58
CA GLU A 56 8.13 -35.00 -7.63
C GLU A 56 8.42 -33.89 -6.60
N PRO A 57 7.54 -32.87 -6.48
CA PRO A 57 7.74 -31.80 -5.51
C PRO A 57 7.54 -32.32 -4.07
N SER A 58 8.51 -32.02 -3.20
CA SER A 58 8.45 -32.38 -1.79
C SER A 58 7.29 -31.68 -1.06
N ILE A 59 6.87 -32.24 0.07
CA ILE A 59 5.85 -31.64 0.96
C ILE A 59 6.22 -30.20 1.33
N TYR A 60 7.51 -29.94 1.60
CA TYR A 60 8.02 -28.59 1.89
C TYR A 60 7.89 -27.63 0.70
N MET A 61 8.07 -28.11 -0.53
CA MET A 61 7.90 -27.27 -1.72
C MET A 61 6.44 -26.89 -1.94
N VAL A 62 5.51 -27.82 -1.76
CA VAL A 62 4.07 -27.56 -1.86
C VAL A 62 3.63 -26.57 -0.77
N PHE A 63 4.01 -26.83 0.48
CA PHE A 63 3.74 -25.92 1.59
C PHE A 63 4.34 -24.53 1.33
N SER A 64 5.61 -24.45 0.97
CA SER A 64 6.28 -23.16 0.75
C SER A 64 5.68 -22.37 -0.40
N SER A 65 5.27 -23.04 -1.47
CA SER A 65 4.60 -22.39 -2.60
C SER A 65 3.24 -21.81 -2.19
N ALA A 66 2.43 -22.59 -1.46
CA ALA A 66 1.14 -22.12 -0.97
C ALA A 66 1.29 -20.98 0.05
N PHE A 67 2.21 -21.13 0.99
CA PHE A 67 2.44 -20.18 2.07
C PHE A 67 3.01 -18.85 1.56
N LEU A 68 4.06 -18.87 0.74
CA LEU A 68 4.61 -17.63 0.16
C LEU A 68 3.61 -16.95 -0.77
N PHE A 69 2.77 -17.72 -1.47
CA PHE A 69 1.68 -17.15 -2.26
C PHE A 69 0.62 -16.49 -1.36
N LEU A 70 0.24 -17.12 -0.25
CA LEU A 70 -0.66 -16.52 0.73
C LEU A 70 -0.07 -15.22 1.30
N LEU A 71 1.20 -15.22 1.72
CA LEU A 71 1.87 -14.01 2.23
C LEU A 71 1.92 -12.88 1.20
N ARG A 72 2.08 -13.23 -0.08
CA ARG A 72 2.05 -12.28 -1.20
C ARG A 72 0.67 -11.65 -1.37
N LEU A 73 -0.39 -12.46 -1.41
CA LEU A 73 -1.79 -11.98 -1.54
C LEU A 73 -2.20 -11.12 -0.34
N TRP A 74 -1.77 -11.53 0.84
CA TRP A 74 -1.99 -10.83 2.10
C TRP A 74 -1.12 -9.57 2.26
N LYS A 75 -0.09 -9.36 1.42
CA LYS A 75 0.87 -8.25 1.56
C LYS A 75 1.47 -8.21 2.97
N PHE A 76 1.79 -9.38 3.52
CA PHE A 76 2.22 -9.57 4.91
C PHE A 76 3.40 -8.70 5.35
N TYR A 77 4.31 -8.40 4.42
CA TYR A 77 5.60 -7.75 4.69
C TYR A 77 5.54 -6.23 4.92
N ARG A 78 4.38 -5.67 5.30
CA ARG A 78 4.25 -4.24 5.60
C ARG A 78 4.81 -3.97 7.01
N PRO A 79 5.70 -2.99 7.20
CA PRO A 79 6.38 -2.81 8.49
C PRO A 79 5.39 -2.37 9.58
N PRO A 80 5.63 -2.74 10.86
CA PRO A 80 4.73 -2.49 11.99
C PRO A 80 4.52 -1.01 12.32
N ILE A 81 5.37 -0.10 11.83
CA ILE A 81 5.16 1.34 12.00
C ILE A 81 3.86 1.80 11.30
N ASP A 82 3.48 1.16 10.19
CA ASP A 82 2.18 1.40 9.55
C ASP A 82 1.02 0.83 10.41
N GLN A 83 1.28 -0.11 11.32
CA GLN A 83 0.30 -0.68 12.26
C GLN A 83 0.12 0.21 13.50
N CYS A 84 1.18 0.89 13.96
CA CYS A 84 1.14 1.75 15.15
C CYS A 84 0.58 3.15 14.85
N LEU A 85 0.89 3.73 13.68
CA LEU A 85 0.34 5.04 13.26
C LEU A 85 -1.12 4.98 12.82
N THR A 86 -1.61 3.80 12.40
CA THR A 86 -3.03 3.53 12.14
C THR A 86 -3.77 3.15 13.44
N GLY A 87 -3.11 3.29 14.60
CA GLY A 87 -3.65 3.00 15.91
C GLY A 87 -4.79 3.94 16.29
N GLY A 88 -6.01 3.42 16.29
CA GLY A 88 -7.14 4.05 16.98
C GLY A 88 -8.34 4.47 16.12
N GLY A 89 -8.71 3.73 15.08
CA GLY A 89 -9.95 4.00 14.34
C GLY A 89 -10.53 2.74 13.70
N ALA A 90 -11.76 2.40 14.10
CA ALA A 90 -12.58 1.26 13.67
C ALA A 90 -12.25 0.64 12.29
N ILE A 91 -11.88 -0.65 12.31
CA ILE A 91 -12.08 -1.69 11.27
C ILE A 91 -12.17 -1.12 9.84
N GLY A 92 -11.05 -1.01 9.11
CA GLY A 92 -11.19 -0.61 7.71
C GLY A 92 -9.98 -0.50 6.77
N SER A 93 -8.73 -0.52 7.20
CA SER A 93 -7.59 -0.35 6.26
C SER A 93 -6.48 -1.41 6.35
N GLU A 94 -6.47 -2.26 7.37
CA GLU A 94 -5.47 -3.32 7.48
C GLU A 94 -5.97 -4.58 6.76
N LEU A 95 -5.22 -5.02 5.76
CA LEU A 95 -5.49 -6.27 5.05
C LEU A 95 -5.01 -7.40 5.97
N THR A 96 -5.90 -7.94 6.82
CA THR A 96 -5.63 -9.09 7.69
C THR A 96 -6.24 -10.37 7.13
N LEU A 97 -5.82 -11.54 7.63
CA LEU A 97 -6.46 -12.82 7.26
C LEU A 97 -7.95 -12.81 7.60
N GLU A 98 -8.31 -12.26 8.76
CA GLU A 98 -9.70 -12.12 9.21
C GLU A 98 -10.49 -11.22 8.26
N TYR A 99 -9.89 -10.12 7.79
CA TYR A 99 -10.53 -9.22 6.84
C TYR A 99 -10.75 -9.88 5.46
N LEU A 100 -9.78 -10.66 4.97
CA LEU A 100 -9.94 -11.40 3.72
C LEU A 100 -11.08 -12.43 3.82
N LEU A 101 -11.14 -13.19 4.91
CA LEU A 101 -12.24 -14.15 5.12
C LEU A 101 -13.60 -13.45 5.29
N LEU A 102 -13.63 -12.29 5.96
CA LEU A 102 -14.85 -11.47 6.07
C LEU A 102 -15.35 -11.03 4.69
N LEU A 103 -14.46 -10.61 3.79
CA LEU A 103 -14.83 -10.24 2.43
C LEU A 103 -15.39 -11.43 1.64
N ARG A 104 -14.75 -12.61 1.73
CA ARG A 104 -15.24 -13.84 1.09
C ARG A 104 -16.63 -14.22 1.63
N ASN A 105 -16.78 -14.30 2.95
CA ASN A 105 -18.03 -14.70 3.59
C ASN A 105 -19.16 -13.71 3.28
N GLY A 106 -18.86 -12.41 3.21
CA GLY A 106 -19.82 -11.38 2.81
C GLY A 106 -20.32 -11.54 1.37
N ARG A 107 -19.45 -11.97 0.44
CA ARG A 107 -19.84 -12.27 -0.95
C ARG A 107 -20.70 -13.52 -1.06
N ILE A 108 -20.38 -14.58 -0.31
CA ILE A 108 -21.21 -15.79 -0.27
C ILE A 108 -22.60 -15.44 0.26
N ALA A 109 -22.68 -14.67 1.35
CA ALA A 109 -23.94 -14.20 1.89
C ALA A 109 -24.75 -13.39 0.86
N SER A 110 -24.12 -12.45 0.14
CA SER A 110 -24.83 -11.66 -0.88
C SER A 110 -25.35 -12.49 -2.05
N HIS A 111 -24.60 -13.51 -2.50
CA HIS A 111 -25.06 -14.42 -3.56
C HIS A 111 -26.23 -15.30 -3.10
N ASN A 112 -26.20 -15.74 -1.84
CA ASN A 112 -27.31 -16.51 -1.26
C ASN A 112 -28.59 -15.66 -1.11
N TYR A 113 -28.45 -14.38 -0.78
CA TYR A 113 -29.59 -13.44 -0.76
C TYR A 113 -30.14 -13.18 -2.17
N SER A 114 -29.28 -12.97 -3.18
CA SER A 114 -29.74 -12.75 -4.56
C SER A 114 -30.39 -14.00 -5.17
N ALA A 115 -29.88 -15.19 -4.87
CA ALA A 115 -30.46 -16.45 -5.31
C ALA A 115 -31.81 -16.77 -4.63
N GLN A 116 -32.07 -16.22 -3.44
CA GLN A 116 -33.38 -16.32 -2.79
C GLN A 116 -34.44 -15.39 -3.42
N ASP A 117 -34.03 -14.23 -3.95
CA ASP A 117 -34.92 -13.31 -4.67
C ASP A 117 -35.20 -13.75 -6.12
N GLU A 118 -34.29 -14.52 -6.75
CA GLU A 118 -34.43 -15.08 -8.10
C GLU A 118 -34.98 -16.52 -8.13
N PHE A 119 -36.03 -16.80 -7.35
CA PHE A 119 -36.83 -18.00 -7.56
C PHE A 119 -37.67 -17.87 -8.85
N ASN A 120 -37.03 -17.82 -10.03
CA ASN A 120 -37.57 -18.14 -11.36
C ASN A 120 -36.57 -17.80 -12.50
N SER A 121 -35.48 -18.54 -12.64
CA SER A 121 -34.89 -18.83 -13.97
C SER A 121 -33.73 -19.82 -13.87
N ASP A 122 -33.92 -20.99 -14.48
CA ASP A 122 -32.85 -21.94 -14.77
C ASP A 122 -31.81 -21.32 -15.72
N GLN A 123 -30.56 -21.16 -15.27
CA GLN A 123 -29.37 -21.42 -16.09
C GLN A 123 -28.04 -21.32 -15.31
N GLY A 124 -27.27 -22.41 -15.33
CA GLY A 124 -25.80 -22.39 -15.28
C GLY A 124 -25.14 -22.09 -13.94
N GLN A 125 -25.39 -22.90 -12.90
CA GLN A 125 -24.60 -22.88 -11.67
C GLN A 125 -23.17 -23.36 -11.94
N HIS A 126 -22.20 -22.45 -11.90
CA HIS A 126 -20.79 -22.82 -11.76
C HIS A 126 -20.52 -23.10 -10.26
N GLU A 127 -20.26 -24.36 -9.91
CA GLU A 127 -19.86 -24.80 -8.57
C GLU A 127 -18.60 -24.03 -8.10
N TYR A 128 -18.76 -23.10 -7.17
CA TYR A 128 -17.64 -22.53 -6.43
C TYR A 128 -17.32 -23.41 -5.20
N ALA A 129 -16.04 -23.46 -4.82
CA ALA A 129 -15.56 -24.25 -3.70
C ALA A 129 -16.21 -23.82 -2.36
N SER A 130 -17.02 -24.73 -1.79
CA SER A 130 -17.66 -24.67 -0.46
C SER A 130 -18.41 -23.37 -0.12
N ASP A 131 -19.74 -23.40 -0.23
CA ASP A 131 -20.69 -22.34 0.16
C ASP A 131 -20.74 -22.04 1.68
N LYS A 132 -19.83 -22.62 2.46
CA LYS A 132 -19.78 -22.41 3.92
C LYS A 132 -18.87 -21.23 4.28
N PRO A 133 -19.26 -20.42 5.28
CA PRO A 133 -18.39 -19.37 5.79
C PRO A 133 -17.16 -19.98 6.46
N GLU A 134 -16.00 -19.41 6.19
CA GLU A 134 -14.70 -19.84 6.74
C GLU A 134 -14.15 -18.81 7.72
N TYR A 135 -13.51 -19.29 8.79
CA TYR A 135 -12.92 -18.45 9.83
C TYR A 135 -11.47 -18.87 10.10
N VAL A 136 -10.63 -17.92 10.51
CA VAL A 136 -9.20 -18.17 10.80
C VAL A 136 -9.04 -19.24 11.89
N ASP A 137 -9.99 -19.34 12.82
CA ASP A 137 -9.98 -20.33 13.90
C ASP A 137 -10.07 -21.79 13.41
N PHE A 138 -10.44 -22.02 12.14
CA PHE A 138 -10.40 -23.35 11.51
C PHE A 138 -8.97 -23.81 11.17
N TYR A 139 -7.99 -22.90 11.20
CA TYR A 139 -6.58 -23.16 10.87
C TYR A 139 -5.68 -22.83 12.08
N PRO A 140 -5.69 -23.68 13.12
CA PRO A 140 -5.06 -23.36 14.41
C PRO A 140 -3.55 -23.16 14.30
N LYS A 141 -2.82 -23.89 13.43
CA LYS A 141 -1.37 -23.72 13.30
C LYS A 141 -0.99 -22.45 12.56
N LEU A 142 -1.70 -22.12 11.47
CA LEU A 142 -1.53 -20.84 10.79
C LEU A 142 -1.80 -19.67 11.76
N ARG A 143 -2.87 -19.76 12.55
CA ARG A 143 -3.21 -18.76 13.58
C ARG A 143 -2.13 -18.65 14.65
N ALA A 144 -1.65 -19.79 15.18
CA ALA A 144 -0.60 -19.81 16.20
C ALA A 144 0.68 -19.14 15.69
N TRP A 145 1.15 -19.51 14.49
CA TRP A 145 2.30 -18.88 13.84
C TRP A 145 2.09 -17.37 13.64
N TYR A 146 0.91 -16.96 13.17
CA TYR A 146 0.60 -15.55 12.95
C TYR A 146 0.62 -14.73 14.26
N CYS A 147 0.00 -15.24 15.32
CA CYS A 147 0.02 -14.62 16.64
C CYS A 147 1.46 -14.52 17.18
N GLN A 148 2.24 -15.59 17.05
CA GLN A 148 3.63 -15.60 17.48
C GLN A 148 4.47 -14.59 16.69
N ASN A 149 4.34 -14.55 15.36
CA ASN A 149 5.04 -13.58 14.53
C ASN A 149 4.68 -12.14 14.93
N LYS A 150 3.40 -11.85 15.19
CA LYS A 150 2.96 -10.54 15.70
C LYS A 150 3.65 -10.19 17.02
N SER A 151 3.74 -11.13 17.96
CA SER A 151 4.45 -10.92 19.23
C SER A 151 5.95 -10.64 19.00
N CYS A 152 6.60 -11.40 18.11
CA CYS A 152 8.01 -11.20 17.75
C CYS A 152 8.26 -9.85 17.04
N VAL A 153 7.25 -9.31 16.36
CA VAL A 153 7.30 -8.00 15.70
C VAL A 153 7.01 -6.86 16.69
N ALA A 154 6.18 -7.09 17.72
CA ALA A 154 5.86 -6.10 18.74
C ALA A 154 6.98 -5.91 19.77
N SER A 155 7.65 -6.98 20.20
CA SER A 155 8.72 -6.93 21.22
C SER A 155 9.96 -7.73 20.80
N PRO A 156 11.17 -7.32 21.22
CA PRO A 156 12.35 -8.16 21.08
C PRO A 156 12.11 -9.49 21.80
N LEU A 157 12.73 -10.56 21.29
CA LEU A 157 12.60 -11.88 21.91
C LEU A 157 13.18 -11.82 23.32
N SER A 158 12.38 -12.20 24.32
CA SER A 158 12.87 -12.37 25.69
C SER A 158 13.87 -13.52 25.71
N GLY A 159 14.96 -13.35 26.48
CA GLY A 159 16.09 -14.26 26.51
C GLY A 159 15.73 -15.73 26.74
N ILE A 160 16.62 -16.58 26.24
CA ILE A 160 16.57 -18.04 26.21
C ILE A 160 16.11 -18.61 27.56
N SER A 161 14.87 -19.10 27.65
CA SER A 161 14.44 -19.97 28.74
C SER A 161 14.68 -21.42 28.32
N THR A 162 15.71 -22.04 28.89
CA THR A 162 16.06 -23.44 28.60
C THR A 162 14.94 -24.36 29.10
N GLY A 163 14.09 -24.86 28.21
CA GLY A 163 13.00 -25.79 28.55
C GLY A 163 11.77 -25.78 27.63
N ASN A 164 11.66 -24.82 26.70
CA ASN A 164 10.55 -24.79 25.74
C ASN A 164 10.84 -25.68 24.50
N PRO A 165 9.91 -26.54 24.03
CA PRO A 165 10.08 -27.37 22.83
C PRO A 165 10.52 -26.59 21.57
N VAL A 166 10.12 -25.32 21.45
CA VAL A 166 10.53 -24.47 20.32
C VAL A 166 12.05 -24.25 20.28
N HIS A 167 12.71 -24.17 21.44
CA HIS A 167 14.16 -24.01 21.52
C HIS A 167 14.92 -25.28 21.14
N GLU A 168 14.37 -26.47 21.41
CA GLU A 168 14.96 -27.72 20.94
C GLU A 168 14.94 -27.79 19.41
N VAL A 169 13.85 -27.35 18.79
CA VAL A 169 13.74 -27.24 17.34
C VAL A 169 14.73 -26.21 16.79
N ALA A 170 14.85 -25.04 17.42
CA ALA A 170 15.83 -24.02 17.04
C ALA A 170 17.28 -24.58 17.10
N ASN A 171 17.62 -25.34 18.15
CA ASN A 171 18.93 -25.97 18.28
C ASN A 171 19.19 -27.01 17.17
N LYS A 172 18.18 -27.81 16.80
CA LYS A 172 18.28 -28.74 15.65
C LYS A 172 18.56 -27.99 14.34
N ILE A 173 17.88 -26.86 14.12
CA ILE A 173 18.09 -26.02 12.94
C ILE A 173 19.48 -25.38 12.96
N LEU A 174 19.92 -24.85 14.10
CA LEU A 174 21.27 -24.29 14.27
C LEU A 174 22.35 -25.34 13.97
N ASN A 175 22.20 -26.57 14.47
CA ASN A 175 23.14 -27.66 14.18
C ASN A 175 23.20 -27.99 12.70
N MET A 176 22.06 -28.03 12.00
CA MET A 176 22.02 -28.20 10.54
C MET A 176 22.80 -27.08 9.82
N ILE A 177 22.57 -25.83 10.24
CA ILE A 177 23.21 -24.63 9.69
C ILE A 177 24.73 -24.66 9.93
N TYR A 178 25.19 -24.90 11.16
CA TYR A 178 26.62 -24.92 11.52
C TYR A 178 27.37 -26.10 10.92
N TRP A 179 26.76 -27.28 10.83
CA TRP A 179 27.40 -28.47 10.26
C TRP A 179 27.80 -28.27 8.80
N LYS A 180 26.95 -27.58 8.02
CA LYS A 180 27.24 -27.32 6.61
C LYS A 180 28.31 -26.23 6.43
N MET A 181 28.38 -25.27 7.34
CA MET A 181 29.46 -24.27 7.38
C MET A 181 30.82 -24.91 7.63
N THR A 182 30.93 -25.84 8.60
CA THR A 182 32.21 -26.48 8.95
C THR A 182 32.72 -27.41 7.85
N LYS A 183 31.83 -28.06 7.10
CA LYS A 183 32.20 -28.97 6.00
C LYS A 183 32.63 -28.22 4.72
N SER A 184 32.15 -26.99 4.51
CA SER A 184 32.53 -26.19 3.33
C SER A 184 33.91 -25.52 3.46
N GLY A 185 34.52 -25.51 4.65
CA GLY A 185 35.84 -24.90 4.92
C GLY A 185 37.04 -25.86 4.83
N SER A 186 36.82 -27.17 4.63
CA SER A 186 37.89 -28.19 4.73
C SER A 186 38.63 -28.50 3.42
N SER A 187 38.37 -27.78 2.32
CA SER A 187 38.97 -28.06 1.00
C SER A 187 39.85 -26.92 0.46
N SER A 188 40.59 -26.23 1.34
CA SER A 188 41.62 -25.28 0.93
C SER A 188 42.81 -25.31 1.89
N GLY A 189 43.91 -25.93 1.46
CA GLY A 189 45.23 -25.74 2.08
C GLY A 189 46.16 -26.95 1.99
N ASN A 190 47.05 -26.95 1.01
CA ASN A 190 48.28 -27.75 1.05
C ASN A 190 49.08 -27.41 2.31
N SER A 191 49.44 -28.41 3.12
CA SER A 191 50.80 -28.48 3.68
C SER A 191 51.16 -29.92 4.03
N SER A 192 52.14 -30.43 3.31
CA SER A 192 52.96 -31.57 3.67
C SER A 192 53.59 -31.39 5.06
N THR A 193 53.36 -32.34 5.98
CA THR A 193 54.39 -32.88 6.88
C THR A 193 53.86 -34.15 7.53
N ALA A 194 54.57 -35.25 7.27
CA ALA A 194 54.38 -36.53 7.92
C ALA A 194 55.00 -36.49 9.33
N THR A 195 54.25 -36.94 10.34
CA THR A 195 54.81 -37.71 11.45
C THR A 195 53.70 -38.51 12.15
N SER A 196 54.11 -39.64 12.69
CA SER A 196 53.38 -40.90 12.82
C SER A 196 52.87 -41.21 14.23
N ASN A 197 51.82 -42.03 14.26
CA ASN A 197 51.43 -43.04 15.26
C ASN A 197 50.89 -42.60 16.64
N SER A 198 49.60 -42.90 16.87
CA SER A 198 49.22 -43.99 17.80
C SER A 198 47.76 -44.41 17.59
N LEU A 199 47.55 -45.73 17.61
CA LEU A 199 46.31 -46.44 17.27
C LEU A 199 45.21 -46.31 18.33
N CYS A 200 43.97 -46.13 17.90
CA CYS A 200 42.84 -46.90 18.44
C CYS A 200 41.80 -47.12 17.32
N GLY A 201 41.50 -48.38 17.04
CA GLY A 201 40.79 -48.81 15.84
C GLY A 201 39.30 -48.49 15.84
N SER A 202 38.78 -48.20 14.66
CA SER A 202 37.36 -48.34 14.28
C SER A 202 37.33 -48.78 12.79
N PRO A 203 36.41 -49.66 12.37
CA PRO A 203 36.46 -50.26 11.04
C PRO A 203 36.15 -49.23 9.94
N PRO A 204 36.69 -49.41 8.72
CA PRO A 204 36.34 -48.57 7.59
C PRO A 204 35.06 -49.12 6.96
N SER A 205 33.97 -48.36 7.03
CA SER A 205 32.86 -48.56 6.10
C SER A 205 32.25 -47.21 5.73
N ASN A 206 32.55 -46.82 4.49
CA ASN A 206 31.82 -45.85 3.71
C ASN A 206 30.32 -46.07 3.85
N ALA A 207 29.66 -45.20 4.61
CA ALA A 207 28.24 -44.96 4.54
C ALA A 207 28.08 -43.44 4.64
N GLU A 208 27.83 -42.79 3.51
CA GLU A 208 27.23 -41.45 3.56
C GLU A 208 25.85 -41.62 4.20
N ASP A 209 25.74 -41.30 5.49
CA ASP A 209 24.45 -41.36 6.17
C ASP A 209 23.50 -40.29 5.58
N PRO A 210 22.30 -40.66 5.10
CA PRO A 210 21.31 -39.74 4.56
C PRO A 210 20.58 -38.90 5.64
N TYR A 211 21.06 -38.87 6.89
CA TYR A 211 20.35 -38.34 8.07
C TYR A 211 20.80 -36.91 8.52
N GLN A 212 20.97 -35.95 7.60
CA GLN A 212 21.46 -34.60 7.96
C GLN A 212 20.43 -33.45 7.93
N ARG A 213 19.18 -33.70 7.49
CA ARG A 213 18.10 -32.69 7.54
C ARG A 213 17.12 -33.04 8.65
N PRO A 214 16.74 -32.09 9.51
CA PRO A 214 15.81 -32.38 10.59
C PRO A 214 14.43 -32.73 10.01
N MET A 215 13.90 -33.89 10.40
CA MET A 215 12.54 -34.32 10.04
C MET A 215 11.54 -33.62 10.96
N LEU A 216 11.11 -32.43 10.55
CA LEU A 216 10.21 -31.58 11.32
C LEU A 216 9.02 -31.15 10.46
N PRO A 217 7.83 -30.93 11.04
CA PRO A 217 6.75 -30.24 10.35
C PRO A 217 7.21 -28.83 9.97
N ALA A 218 6.70 -28.30 8.86
CA ALA A 218 7.12 -26.97 8.41
C ALA A 218 6.70 -25.88 9.40
N TRP A 219 5.56 -26.04 10.08
CA TRP A 219 5.10 -25.10 11.12
C TRP A 219 6.09 -24.98 12.27
N ASP A 220 6.63 -26.09 12.78
CA ASP A 220 7.60 -26.10 13.88
C ASP A 220 8.90 -25.38 13.48
N VAL A 221 9.33 -25.53 12.22
CA VAL A 221 10.49 -24.81 11.68
C VAL A 221 10.23 -23.31 11.60
N LEU A 222 9.04 -22.91 11.12
CA LEU A 222 8.66 -21.49 11.07
C LEU A 222 8.54 -20.87 12.46
N GLU A 223 8.01 -21.61 13.44
CA GLU A 223 7.89 -21.18 14.83
C GLU A 223 9.26 -20.99 15.50
N ALA A 224 10.23 -21.86 15.19
CA ALA A 224 11.58 -21.78 15.73
C ALA A 224 12.48 -20.75 15.01
N THR A 225 12.13 -20.35 13.79
CA THR A 225 12.95 -19.48 12.93
C THR A 225 13.36 -18.16 13.61
N PRO A 226 12.47 -17.38 14.28
CA PRO A 226 12.87 -16.13 14.93
C PRO A 226 13.99 -16.30 15.97
N PHE A 227 13.97 -17.41 16.73
CA PHE A 227 14.99 -17.70 17.73
C PHE A 227 16.33 -18.06 17.10
N VAL A 228 16.30 -18.79 15.98
CA VAL A 228 17.50 -19.07 15.16
C VAL A 228 18.09 -17.76 14.65
N LEU A 229 17.25 -16.83 14.16
CA LEU A 229 17.71 -15.54 13.64
C LEU A 229 18.35 -14.67 14.71
N GLU A 230 17.73 -14.54 15.88
CA GLU A 230 18.30 -13.81 17.03
C GLU A 230 19.67 -14.37 17.42
N ALA A 231 19.80 -15.69 17.53
CA ALA A 231 21.05 -16.34 17.92
C ALA A 231 22.17 -16.10 16.89
N ILE A 232 21.89 -16.23 15.59
CA ILE A 232 22.89 -16.08 14.54
C ILE A 232 23.25 -14.60 14.33
N LEU A 233 22.28 -13.67 14.39
CA LEU A 233 22.56 -12.24 14.37
C LEU A 233 23.42 -11.81 15.56
N THR A 234 23.09 -12.32 16.75
CA THR A 234 23.88 -12.06 17.97
C THR A 234 25.30 -12.61 17.83
N ALA A 235 25.47 -13.83 17.33
CA ALA A 235 26.79 -14.42 17.11
C ALA A 235 27.62 -13.60 16.11
N CYS A 236 27.01 -13.13 15.02
CA CYS A 236 27.67 -12.28 14.03
C CYS A 236 28.02 -10.90 14.59
N ALA A 237 27.12 -10.26 15.35
CA ALA A 237 27.37 -8.97 16.00
C ALA A 237 28.54 -9.02 17.01
N HIS A 238 28.77 -10.17 17.64
CA HIS A 238 29.90 -10.41 18.55
C HIS A 238 31.16 -10.97 17.84
N GLY A 239 31.15 -11.07 16.51
CA GLY A 239 32.29 -11.58 15.73
C GLY A 239 32.56 -13.08 15.88
N ARG A 240 31.64 -13.85 16.46
CA ARG A 240 31.75 -15.32 16.59
C ARG A 240 31.41 -16.06 15.30
N LEU A 241 30.69 -15.40 14.41
CA LEU A 241 30.29 -15.93 13.11
C LEU A 241 30.62 -14.92 12.01
N SER A 242 31.27 -15.38 10.95
CA SER A 242 31.56 -14.52 9.79
C SER A 242 30.28 -14.17 9.04
N SER A 243 30.26 -13.01 8.37
CA SER A 243 29.15 -12.59 7.51
C SER A 243 28.85 -13.61 6.39
N ARG A 244 29.90 -14.20 5.81
CA ARG A 244 29.79 -15.21 4.74
C ARG A 244 29.13 -16.48 5.26
N ASP A 245 29.57 -16.96 6.42
CA ASP A 245 28.98 -18.14 7.04
C ASP A 245 27.51 -17.88 7.37
N LEU A 246 27.19 -16.76 8.03
CA LEU A 246 25.81 -16.33 8.30
C LEU A 246 24.94 -16.35 7.03
N THR A 247 25.38 -15.72 5.94
CA THR A 247 24.60 -15.71 4.69
C THR A 247 24.42 -17.11 4.08
N THR A 248 25.44 -17.95 4.16
CA THR A 248 25.40 -19.35 3.68
C THR A 248 24.43 -20.18 4.52
N GLY A 249 24.47 -20.01 5.85
CA GLY A 249 23.56 -20.69 6.78
C GLY A 249 22.09 -20.33 6.56
N LEU A 250 21.78 -19.06 6.35
CA LEU A 250 20.43 -18.63 6.01
C LEU A 250 20.01 -19.10 4.62
N ARG A 251 20.94 -19.16 3.66
CA ARG A 251 20.68 -19.73 2.36
C ARG A 251 20.31 -21.21 2.47
N ASP A 252 21.01 -21.95 3.32
CA ASP A 252 20.75 -23.36 3.58
C ASP A 252 19.38 -23.58 4.25
N LEU A 253 18.99 -22.70 5.17
CA LEU A 253 17.66 -22.72 5.78
C LEU A 253 16.55 -22.49 4.74
N ILE A 254 16.75 -21.57 3.80
CA ILE A 254 15.80 -21.30 2.71
C ILE A 254 15.77 -22.45 1.69
N ASP A 255 16.93 -23.03 1.36
CA ASP A 255 17.00 -24.19 0.47
C ASP A 255 16.38 -25.45 1.12
N PHE A 256 16.41 -25.53 2.45
CA PHE A 256 15.70 -26.56 3.22
C PHE A 256 14.18 -26.32 3.25
N LEU A 257 13.75 -25.11 3.60
CA LEU A 257 12.35 -24.72 3.68
C LEU A 257 12.17 -23.27 3.18
N PRO A 258 11.78 -23.06 1.89
CA PRO A 258 11.65 -21.72 1.33
C PRO A 258 10.64 -20.82 2.06
N ALA A 259 9.62 -21.39 2.70
CA ALA A 259 8.66 -20.67 3.53
C ALA A 259 9.30 -19.81 4.63
N THR A 260 10.48 -20.21 5.15
CA THR A 260 11.20 -19.48 6.20
C THR A 260 11.55 -18.05 5.81
N LEU A 261 11.69 -17.78 4.52
CA LEU A 261 11.91 -16.43 3.99
C LEU A 261 10.87 -15.43 4.51
N GLY A 262 9.61 -15.86 4.64
CA GLY A 262 8.54 -15.00 5.13
C GLY A 262 8.80 -14.52 6.56
N THR A 263 9.22 -15.44 7.43
CA THR A 263 9.58 -15.15 8.82
C THR A 263 10.88 -14.37 8.93
N ILE A 264 11.89 -14.69 8.10
CA ILE A 264 13.17 -13.95 8.05
C ILE A 264 12.93 -12.47 7.74
N VAL A 265 12.17 -12.18 6.68
CA VAL A 265 11.83 -10.81 6.29
C VAL A 265 11.07 -10.10 7.41
N SER A 266 10.02 -10.72 7.94
CA SER A 266 9.17 -10.12 9.00
C SER A 266 9.98 -9.76 10.23
N TYR A 267 10.83 -10.69 10.69
CA TYR A 267 11.66 -10.50 11.87
C TYR A 267 12.76 -9.44 11.64
N PHE A 268 13.49 -9.50 10.51
CA PHE A 268 14.49 -8.49 10.18
C PHE A 268 13.89 -7.09 9.99
N ALA A 269 12.69 -6.99 9.41
CA ALA A 269 11.96 -5.72 9.31
C ALA A 269 11.72 -5.12 10.70
N ALA A 270 11.25 -5.94 11.65
CA ALA A 270 11.00 -5.52 13.02
C ALA A 270 12.30 -5.05 13.71
N GLU A 271 13.38 -5.83 13.60
CA GLU A 271 14.69 -5.48 14.17
C GLU A 271 15.28 -4.19 13.59
N VAL A 272 15.11 -3.96 12.28
CA VAL A 272 15.48 -2.69 11.64
C VAL A 272 14.67 -1.53 12.19
N THR A 273 13.36 -1.69 12.37
CA THR A 273 12.52 -0.63 12.95
C THR A 273 12.83 -0.34 14.41
N ARG A 274 13.34 -1.32 15.16
CA ARG A 274 13.78 -1.15 16.55
C ARG A 274 15.10 -0.38 16.66
N GLY A 275 15.97 -0.48 15.65
CA GLY A 275 17.25 0.23 15.63
C GLY A 275 18.26 -0.23 16.70
N ILE A 276 18.12 -1.46 17.22
CA ILE A 276 18.97 -1.99 18.29
C ILE A 276 20.35 -2.42 17.76
N TRP A 277 20.39 -2.89 16.51
CA TRP A 277 21.60 -3.44 15.90
C TRP A 277 22.55 -2.36 15.39
N LYS A 278 23.83 -2.48 15.74
CA LYS A 278 24.88 -1.58 15.21
C LYS A 278 24.97 -1.70 13.69
N PRO A 279 25.12 -0.58 12.96
CA PRO A 279 25.31 -0.62 11.51
C PRO A 279 26.69 -1.15 11.14
N VAL A 280 26.78 -1.81 9.99
CA VAL A 280 27.99 -2.45 9.45
C VAL A 280 28.42 -1.81 8.13
N PRO A 281 29.73 -1.75 7.83
CA PRO A 281 30.26 -1.17 6.60
C PRO A 281 30.16 -2.13 5.40
N MET A 282 29.59 -1.65 4.29
CA MET A 282 29.49 -2.38 3.02
C MET A 282 30.79 -2.22 2.20
N ASN A 283 31.88 -2.80 2.71
CA ASN A 283 33.26 -2.54 2.27
C ASN A 283 33.83 -3.50 1.20
N GLY A 284 33.11 -4.56 0.85
CA GLY A 284 33.53 -5.58 -0.11
C GLY A 284 34.34 -6.75 0.47
N THR A 285 34.74 -6.68 1.75
CA THR A 285 35.50 -7.74 2.43
C THR A 285 34.55 -8.65 3.20
N ASP A 286 33.92 -8.10 4.24
CA ASP A 286 32.91 -8.76 5.07
C ASP A 286 31.54 -8.71 4.39
N TRP A 287 31.16 -7.56 3.86
CA TRP A 287 29.86 -7.31 3.24
C TRP A 287 30.03 -6.84 1.79
N PRO A 288 29.09 -7.13 0.87
CA PRO A 288 29.23 -6.75 -0.53
C PRO A 288 29.28 -5.22 -0.70
N SER A 289 30.10 -4.71 -1.63
CA SER A 289 30.29 -3.25 -1.78
C SER A 289 29.45 -2.62 -2.89
N PRO A 290 28.65 -1.57 -2.61
CA PRO A 290 27.92 -0.82 -3.63
C PRO A 290 28.81 0.23 -4.35
N ALA A 291 30.07 0.43 -3.91
CA ALA A 291 30.89 1.59 -4.25
C ALA A 291 31.04 1.85 -5.77
N ALA A 292 31.02 0.80 -6.58
CA ALA A 292 31.19 0.91 -8.03
C ALA A 292 30.09 1.72 -8.75
N ILE A 293 28.85 1.70 -8.25
CA ILE A 293 27.71 2.34 -8.93
C ILE A 293 26.82 3.19 -8.01
N LEU A 294 27.17 3.30 -6.73
CA LEU A 294 26.35 4.02 -5.74
C LEU A 294 26.16 5.50 -6.11
N SER A 295 27.22 6.18 -6.55
CA SER A 295 27.13 7.59 -6.97
C SER A 295 26.26 7.77 -8.22
N ALA A 296 26.38 6.85 -9.18
CA ALA A 296 25.58 6.85 -10.40
C ALA A 296 24.09 6.65 -10.08
N ILE A 297 23.76 5.68 -9.24
CA ILE A 297 22.37 5.42 -8.83
C ILE A 297 21.81 6.58 -8.00
N ASP A 298 22.60 7.18 -7.11
CA ASP A 298 22.16 8.36 -6.35
C ASP A 298 21.86 9.54 -7.29
N SER A 299 22.68 9.76 -8.33
CA SER A 299 22.37 10.77 -9.36
C SER A 299 21.14 10.42 -10.20
N GLU A 300 20.96 9.16 -10.62
CA GLU A 300 19.78 8.75 -11.39
C GLU A 300 18.50 8.88 -10.56
N ILE A 301 18.54 8.55 -9.26
CA ILE A 301 17.39 8.76 -8.35
C ILE A 301 17.04 10.25 -8.26
N LYS A 302 18.05 11.12 -8.13
CA LYS A 302 17.87 12.58 -8.10
C LYS A 302 17.27 13.10 -9.40
N GLU A 303 17.73 12.61 -10.55
CA GLU A 303 17.21 12.96 -11.86
C GLU A 303 15.73 12.57 -12.00
N ILE A 304 15.37 11.32 -11.64
CA ILE A 304 13.97 10.85 -11.67
C ILE A 304 13.06 11.70 -10.75
N LEU A 305 13.55 12.08 -9.58
CA LEU A 305 12.79 12.93 -8.65
C LEU A 305 12.65 14.35 -9.20
N ALA A 306 13.73 14.91 -9.76
CA ALA A 306 13.74 16.25 -10.36
C ALA A 306 12.79 16.34 -11.57
N ASP A 307 12.76 15.32 -12.43
CA ASP A 307 11.81 15.20 -13.55
C ASP A 307 10.35 15.21 -13.08
N ALA A 308 10.10 14.62 -11.91
CA ALA A 308 8.78 14.64 -11.26
C ALA A 308 8.52 15.93 -10.47
N GLY A 309 9.45 16.91 -10.47
CA GLY A 309 9.32 18.17 -9.75
C GLY A 309 9.56 18.08 -8.24
N VAL A 310 10.31 17.06 -7.80
CA VAL A 310 10.67 16.81 -6.40
C VAL A 310 12.16 17.11 -6.21
N ASP A 311 12.47 18.10 -5.39
CA ASP A 311 13.84 18.48 -5.06
C ASP A 311 14.11 18.21 -3.58
N ILE A 312 15.10 17.37 -3.33
CA ILE A 312 15.44 16.89 -2.00
C ILE A 312 16.92 17.13 -1.76
N PRO A 313 17.28 17.89 -0.71
CA PRO A 313 18.67 18.04 -0.32
C PRO A 313 19.19 16.69 0.21
N CYS A 314 19.74 15.87 -0.68
CA CYS A 314 20.43 14.65 -0.28
C CYS A 314 21.82 15.02 0.26
N GLY A 315 22.02 14.83 1.56
CA GLY A 315 23.34 14.93 2.17
C GLY A 315 24.25 13.80 1.70
N SER A 316 25.13 14.07 0.74
CA SER A 316 26.30 13.22 0.48
C SER A 316 27.54 13.88 1.10
N SER A 317 27.79 13.64 2.38
CA SER A 317 29.11 13.88 2.96
C SER A 317 29.98 12.64 2.75
N GLY A 318 31.02 12.80 1.94
CA GLY A 318 31.87 11.72 1.48
C GLY A 318 32.79 11.08 2.53
N GLN A 319 33.58 10.13 2.00
CA GLN A 319 34.73 9.42 2.59
C GLN A 319 34.49 8.25 3.55
N SER A 320 33.30 8.03 4.12
CA SER A 320 33.02 6.81 4.90
C SER A 320 32.36 5.71 4.06
N PRO A 321 32.68 4.41 4.25
CA PRO A 321 32.00 3.33 3.56
C PRO A 321 30.49 3.35 3.87
N PRO A 322 29.63 3.01 2.89
CA PRO A 322 28.18 3.00 3.09
C PRO A 322 27.81 2.01 4.19
N MET A 323 26.98 2.46 5.14
CA MET A 323 26.61 1.68 6.32
C MET A 323 25.17 1.18 6.21
N LEU A 324 24.92 -0.07 6.60
CA LEU A 324 23.57 -0.63 6.74
C LEU A 324 23.38 -1.23 8.14
N PRO A 325 22.17 -1.17 8.73
CA PRO A 325 21.86 -1.95 9.93
C PRO A 325 22.14 -3.44 9.69
N LEU A 326 22.71 -4.16 10.68
CA LEU A 326 23.13 -5.55 10.51
C LEU A 326 22.04 -6.45 9.89
N PRO A 327 20.77 -6.49 10.37
CA PRO A 327 19.75 -7.33 9.76
C PRO A 327 19.49 -7.00 8.28
N MET A 328 19.63 -5.72 7.90
CA MET A 328 19.48 -5.27 6.52
C MET A 328 20.67 -5.70 5.64
N ALA A 329 21.89 -5.59 6.16
CA ALA A 329 23.09 -6.05 5.48
C ALA A 329 23.03 -7.57 5.22
N VAL A 330 22.54 -8.34 6.20
CA VAL A 330 22.28 -9.78 6.05
C VAL A 330 21.25 -10.05 4.97
N LEU A 331 20.10 -9.38 5.03
CA LEU A 331 18.99 -9.61 4.10
C LEU A 331 19.38 -9.30 2.65
N VAL A 332 20.02 -8.15 2.40
CA VAL A 332 20.47 -7.81 1.04
C VAL A 332 21.54 -8.78 0.56
N SER A 333 22.49 -9.16 1.41
CA SER A 333 23.56 -10.10 1.05
C SER A 333 23.04 -11.50 0.76
N LEU A 334 22.05 -11.96 1.52
CA LEU A 334 21.35 -13.22 1.29
C LEU A 334 20.63 -13.20 -0.06
N THR A 335 19.88 -12.14 -0.33
CA THR A 335 18.98 -12.11 -1.50
C THR A 335 19.70 -11.94 -2.83
N ILE A 336 20.86 -11.27 -2.87
CA ILE A 336 21.71 -11.21 -4.07
C ILE A 336 22.34 -12.57 -4.44
N THR A 337 22.33 -13.56 -3.53
CA THR A 337 22.79 -14.93 -3.83
C THR A 337 21.77 -15.74 -4.63
N PHE A 338 20.51 -15.30 -4.68
CA PHE A 338 19.41 -16.10 -5.23
C PHE A 338 19.55 -16.26 -6.75
N LYS A 339 19.28 -17.46 -7.26
CA LYS A 339 19.26 -17.73 -8.71
C LYS A 339 18.04 -17.06 -9.36
N LEU A 340 18.26 -16.34 -10.45
CA LEU A 340 17.25 -15.53 -11.15
C LEU A 340 16.54 -16.29 -12.28
N ASN A 341 16.23 -17.56 -12.02
CA ASN A 341 15.57 -18.46 -12.97
C ASN A 341 14.06 -18.49 -12.72
N LYS A 342 13.28 -18.82 -13.76
CA LYS A 342 11.81 -18.88 -13.68
C LYS A 342 11.29 -19.80 -12.57
N SER A 343 12.01 -20.87 -12.25
CA SER A 343 11.66 -21.79 -11.16
C SER A 343 11.72 -21.19 -9.74
N HIS A 344 12.36 -20.03 -9.56
CA HIS A 344 12.47 -19.34 -8.27
C HIS A 344 11.67 -18.02 -8.24
N GLU A 345 10.80 -17.80 -9.23
CA GLU A 345 10.01 -16.56 -9.33
C GLU A 345 9.13 -16.35 -8.08
N TYR A 346 8.61 -17.43 -7.49
CA TYR A 346 7.80 -17.38 -6.26
C TYR A 346 8.58 -16.80 -5.06
N ILE A 347 9.90 -17.00 -4.99
CA ILE A 347 10.78 -16.39 -3.98
C ILE A 347 10.98 -14.90 -4.30
N HIS A 348 11.35 -14.58 -5.55
CA HIS A 348 11.62 -13.19 -5.97
C HIS A 348 10.39 -12.29 -5.83
N ALA A 349 9.20 -12.83 -6.05
CA ALA A 349 7.92 -12.14 -5.89
C ALA A 349 7.68 -11.63 -4.46
N VAL A 350 8.30 -12.28 -3.46
CA VAL A 350 8.25 -11.90 -2.05
C VAL A 350 9.40 -10.95 -1.69
N VAL A 351 10.62 -11.26 -2.13
CA VAL A 351 11.85 -10.55 -1.75
C VAL A 351 11.84 -9.07 -2.13
N GLY A 352 11.40 -8.73 -3.34
CA GLY A 352 11.42 -7.34 -3.82
C GLY A 352 10.60 -6.39 -2.94
N PRO A 353 9.27 -6.62 -2.83
CA PRO A 353 8.41 -5.82 -1.94
C PRO A 353 8.86 -5.84 -0.48
N ALA A 354 9.37 -6.97 0.00
CA ALA A 354 9.93 -7.12 1.33
C ALA A 354 11.12 -6.16 1.57
N LEU A 355 12.09 -6.12 0.67
CA LEU A 355 13.26 -5.24 0.78
C LEU A 355 12.87 -3.75 0.73
N GLU A 356 11.96 -3.37 -0.18
CA GLU A 356 11.41 -2.00 -0.26
C GLU A 356 10.76 -1.60 1.08
N ASN A 357 10.00 -2.50 1.68
CA ASN A 357 9.35 -2.27 2.96
C ASN A 357 10.33 -2.22 4.14
N CYS A 358 11.27 -3.15 4.24
CA CYS A 358 12.25 -3.16 5.33
C CYS A 358 13.15 -1.92 5.28
N SER A 359 13.60 -1.54 4.08
CA SER A 359 14.49 -0.40 3.88
C SER A 359 13.84 0.94 4.20
N SER A 360 12.52 1.05 4.08
CA SER A 360 11.80 2.24 4.53
C SER A 360 11.95 2.52 6.04
N GLY A 361 12.27 1.50 6.84
CA GLY A 361 12.56 1.62 8.27
C GLY A 361 13.94 2.20 8.57
N CYS A 362 14.87 2.14 7.61
CA CYS A 362 16.27 2.53 7.78
C CYS A 362 16.49 4.04 7.56
N PRO A 363 17.57 4.61 8.12
CA PRO A 363 18.01 5.94 7.73
C PRO A 363 18.47 5.96 6.25
N TRP A 364 18.31 7.10 5.60
CA TRP A 364 18.96 7.38 4.31
C TRP A 364 20.50 7.38 4.49
N PRO A 365 21.31 6.82 3.57
CA PRO A 365 21.01 6.35 2.21
C PRO A 365 20.92 4.81 2.06
N SER A 366 20.24 4.11 2.98
CA SER A 366 20.09 2.64 2.92
C SER A 366 19.48 2.13 1.60
N ILE A 367 18.55 2.88 1.00
CA ILE A 367 17.84 2.46 -0.21
C ILE A 367 18.71 2.56 -1.47
N PRO A 368 19.44 3.66 -1.71
CA PRO A 368 20.48 3.69 -2.75
C PRO A 368 21.52 2.57 -2.60
N ILE A 369 21.93 2.22 -1.38
CA ILE A 369 22.87 1.12 -1.13
C ILE A 369 22.28 -0.22 -1.58
N ILE A 370 21.06 -0.55 -1.14
CA ILE A 370 20.39 -1.81 -1.49
C ILE A 370 20.14 -1.87 -3.00
N GLY A 371 19.65 -0.78 -3.59
CA GLY A 371 19.43 -0.65 -5.03
C GLY A 371 20.69 -0.89 -5.83
N SER A 372 21.83 -0.34 -5.37
CA SER A 372 23.13 -0.54 -6.00
C SER A 372 23.57 -1.99 -6.01
N LEU A 373 23.45 -2.69 -4.88
CA LEU A 373 23.85 -4.10 -4.80
C LEU A 373 22.99 -4.97 -5.73
N TRP A 374 21.69 -4.70 -5.82
CA TRP A 374 20.80 -5.42 -6.72
C TRP A 374 21.00 -5.09 -8.19
N ALA A 375 21.24 -3.82 -8.53
CA ALA A 375 21.51 -3.39 -9.89
C ALA A 375 22.84 -3.97 -10.42
N GLN A 376 23.86 -4.09 -9.56
CA GLN A 376 25.10 -4.81 -9.87
C GLN A 376 24.83 -6.28 -10.22
N LYS A 377 23.96 -6.94 -9.44
CA LYS A 377 23.62 -8.35 -9.64
C LYS A 377 22.74 -8.58 -10.88
N VAL A 378 21.79 -7.68 -11.14
CA VAL A 378 20.74 -7.86 -12.15
C VAL A 378 20.62 -6.65 -13.05
N ARG A 379 21.61 -6.47 -13.93
CA ARG A 379 21.69 -5.33 -14.85
C ARG A 379 20.42 -5.12 -15.68
N ARG A 380 19.75 -6.20 -16.09
CA ARG A 380 18.48 -6.13 -16.86
C ARG A 380 17.33 -5.47 -16.10
N TRP A 381 17.39 -5.40 -14.77
CA TRP A 381 16.36 -4.80 -13.92
C TRP A 381 16.77 -3.42 -13.38
N HIS A 382 17.90 -2.86 -13.84
CA HIS A 382 18.45 -1.59 -13.37
C HIS A 382 17.39 -0.49 -13.26
N HIS A 383 16.70 -0.17 -14.36
CA HIS A 383 15.67 0.88 -14.36
C HIS A 383 14.53 0.61 -13.36
N PHE A 384 14.07 -0.64 -13.26
CA PHE A 384 13.03 -1.02 -12.30
C PHE A 384 13.49 -0.80 -10.85
N ILE A 385 14.73 -1.17 -10.55
CA ILE A 385 15.33 -1.02 -9.22
C ILE A 385 15.49 0.47 -8.89
N VAL A 386 16.09 1.26 -9.79
CA VAL A 386 16.31 2.70 -9.58
C VAL A 386 14.99 3.46 -9.39
N VAL A 387 13.96 3.17 -10.21
CA VAL A 387 12.62 3.75 -10.03
C VAL A 387 12.00 3.32 -8.69
N SER A 388 12.18 2.08 -8.26
CA SER A 388 11.70 1.61 -6.96
C SER A 388 12.41 2.30 -5.80
N CYS A 389 13.71 2.56 -5.94
CA CYS A 389 14.48 3.35 -4.97
C CYS A 389 13.97 4.80 -4.89
N ALA A 390 13.68 5.45 -6.02
CA ALA A 390 13.15 6.82 -6.03
C ALA A 390 11.80 6.93 -5.29
N ARG A 391 10.88 5.97 -5.50
CA ARG A 391 9.57 5.92 -4.83
C ARG A 391 9.66 5.91 -3.31
N SER A 392 10.71 5.29 -2.77
CA SER A 392 10.86 5.16 -1.32
C SER A 392 11.02 6.49 -0.58
N VAL A 393 11.54 7.52 -1.26
CA VAL A 393 11.75 8.83 -0.64
C VAL A 393 10.41 9.49 -0.29
N LEU A 394 9.39 9.21 -1.09
CA LEU A 394 8.02 9.70 -0.90
C LEU A 394 7.29 9.02 0.27
N LYS A 395 7.79 7.88 0.78
CA LYS A 395 7.11 7.12 1.83
C LYS A 395 6.99 7.90 3.15
N ARG A 396 8.05 8.62 3.55
CA ARG A 396 8.11 9.35 4.84
C ARG A 396 8.30 10.87 4.69
N ASN A 397 8.80 11.34 3.54
CA ASN A 397 9.08 12.76 3.37
C ASN A 397 7.84 13.54 2.93
N LYS A 398 7.17 14.20 3.89
CA LYS A 398 5.98 15.02 3.65
C LYS A 398 6.22 16.13 2.63
N VAL A 399 7.41 16.76 2.66
CA VAL A 399 7.76 17.85 1.73
C VAL A 399 7.85 17.32 0.30
N ALA A 400 8.49 16.17 0.10
CA ALA A 400 8.59 15.52 -1.20
C ALA A 400 7.21 15.12 -1.75
N VAL A 401 6.32 14.61 -0.89
CA VAL A 401 4.92 14.31 -1.25
C VAL A 401 4.18 15.58 -1.67
N ALA A 402 4.34 16.68 -0.93
CA ALA A 402 3.70 17.95 -1.28
C ALA A 402 4.21 18.54 -2.59
N GLN A 403 5.53 18.50 -2.83
CA GLN A 403 6.15 18.88 -4.10
C GLN A 403 5.62 18.02 -5.26
N LEU A 404 5.56 16.71 -5.09
CA LEU A 404 5.04 15.78 -6.11
C LEU A 404 3.57 16.05 -6.44
N LEU A 405 2.73 16.23 -5.41
CA LEU A 405 1.32 16.59 -5.59
C LEU A 405 1.19 17.92 -6.33
N ARG A 406 1.96 18.93 -5.95
CA ARG A 406 1.98 20.21 -6.65
C ARG A 406 2.40 20.04 -8.11
N SER A 407 3.40 19.23 -8.38
CA SER A 407 3.86 18.88 -9.73
C SER A 407 2.80 18.14 -10.55
N CYS A 408 1.97 17.29 -9.92
CA CYS A 408 0.81 16.66 -10.57
C CYS A 408 -0.20 17.73 -11.03
N PHE A 409 -0.55 18.68 -10.16
CA PHE A 409 -1.44 19.79 -10.52
C PHE A 409 -0.84 20.65 -11.63
N SER A 410 0.44 21.04 -11.52
CA SER A 410 1.15 21.84 -12.53
C SER A 410 1.23 21.13 -13.87
N SER A 411 1.44 19.81 -13.87
CA SER A 411 1.54 19.02 -15.11
C SER A 411 0.19 18.88 -15.81
N PHE A 412 -0.89 18.66 -15.04
CA PHE A 412 -2.24 18.49 -15.57
C PHE A 412 -2.89 19.82 -16.01
N LEU A 413 -2.76 20.88 -15.20
CA LEU A 413 -3.46 22.15 -15.39
C LEU A 413 -2.58 23.24 -16.04
N GLY A 414 -1.26 23.11 -15.92
CA GLY A 414 -0.29 24.16 -16.24
C GLY A 414 0.29 24.83 -15.00
N SER A 415 1.42 25.54 -15.16
CA SER A 415 2.13 26.20 -14.08
C SER A 415 1.40 27.45 -13.59
N LEU A 416 1.35 27.66 -12.27
CA LEU A 416 0.86 28.90 -11.64
C LEU A 416 1.77 30.11 -11.94
N ASN A 417 3.01 29.89 -12.38
CA ASN A 417 3.99 30.95 -12.64
C ASN A 417 3.99 31.44 -14.10
N ASP A 418 3.45 30.64 -15.03
CA ASP A 418 3.38 31.02 -16.45
C ASP A 418 2.10 31.81 -16.73
N SER A 419 2.26 32.99 -17.31
CA SER A 419 1.19 33.97 -17.55
C SER A 419 0.14 33.50 -18.56
N THR A 420 0.48 32.53 -19.43
CA THR A 420 -0.39 32.03 -20.52
C THR A 420 -1.03 30.66 -20.25
N SER A 421 -0.47 29.81 -19.37
CA SER A 421 -0.75 28.36 -19.45
C SER A 421 -2.10 27.87 -18.88
N LEU A 422 -2.69 28.52 -17.86
CA LEU A 422 -3.83 27.95 -17.12
C LEU A 422 -5.19 28.07 -17.84
N LEU A 423 -5.35 29.08 -18.70
CA LEU A 423 -6.63 29.34 -19.40
C LEU A 423 -6.61 28.88 -20.86
N SER A 424 -5.44 28.75 -21.49
CA SER A 424 -5.29 28.38 -22.91
C SER A 424 -4.97 26.90 -23.17
N ASN A 425 -4.48 26.14 -22.17
CA ASN A 425 -4.17 24.72 -22.34
C ASN A 425 -5.35 23.83 -21.92
N GLN A 426 -5.72 22.90 -22.79
CA GLN A 426 -6.57 21.78 -22.38
C GLN A 426 -5.84 20.99 -21.29
N SER A 427 -6.55 20.69 -20.20
CA SER A 427 -5.98 19.83 -19.18
C SER A 427 -5.68 18.47 -19.80
N SER A 428 -4.52 17.92 -19.48
CA SER A 428 -4.03 16.74 -20.18
C SER A 428 -3.57 15.66 -19.24
N VAL A 429 -4.28 14.52 -19.30
CA VAL A 429 -3.86 13.28 -18.64
C VAL A 429 -2.53 12.80 -19.20
N SER A 430 -2.21 13.05 -20.48
CA SER A 430 -0.93 12.66 -21.07
C SER A 430 0.25 13.44 -20.49
N ARG A 431 0.05 14.70 -20.07
CA ARG A 431 1.08 15.46 -19.33
C ARG A 431 1.24 14.96 -17.90
N LEU A 432 0.15 14.57 -17.26
CA LEU A 432 0.15 14.05 -15.89
C LEU A 432 0.81 12.67 -15.80
N LEU A 433 0.49 11.77 -16.73
CA LEU A 433 0.96 10.37 -16.72
C LEU A 433 2.15 10.11 -17.64
N GLY A 434 2.52 11.08 -18.47
CA GLY A 434 3.55 10.94 -19.50
C GLY A 434 3.04 10.16 -20.71
N THR A 435 3.80 10.22 -21.80
CA THR A 435 3.63 9.31 -22.94
C THR A 435 4.40 8.02 -22.66
N VAL A 436 3.71 6.90 -22.50
CA VAL A 436 4.28 5.58 -22.10
C VAL A 436 5.30 5.03 -23.12
N ILE A 437 5.39 5.61 -24.31
CA ILE A 437 6.28 5.17 -25.39
C ILE A 437 7.62 5.91 -25.30
N ALA A 438 8.48 5.50 -24.37
CA ALA A 438 9.90 5.83 -24.46
C ALA A 438 10.58 4.84 -25.42
N ALA A 439 11.39 5.35 -26.36
CA ALA A 439 12.23 4.52 -27.20
C ALA A 439 13.24 3.74 -26.33
N PRO A 440 13.63 2.50 -26.72
CA PRO A 440 14.60 1.72 -25.97
C PRO A 440 15.93 2.47 -25.87
N GLY A 441 16.40 2.75 -24.64
CA GLY A 441 17.72 3.32 -24.36
C GLY A 441 17.76 4.74 -23.80
N VAL A 442 16.62 5.44 -23.69
CA VAL A 442 16.53 6.74 -22.99
C VAL A 442 15.97 6.52 -21.59
N SER A 443 16.61 7.11 -20.57
CA SER A 443 16.10 7.13 -19.20
C SER A 443 14.66 7.66 -19.23
N PRO A 444 13.66 6.90 -18.74
CA PRO A 444 12.28 7.32 -18.84
C PRO A 444 12.06 8.50 -17.89
N SER A 445 11.93 9.71 -18.44
CA SER A 445 11.47 10.87 -17.69
C SER A 445 10.14 10.52 -17.05
N LEU A 446 10.10 10.42 -15.72
CA LEU A 446 8.96 9.87 -15.01
C LEU A 446 7.97 10.99 -14.71
N ALA A 447 6.84 11.02 -15.42
CA ALA A 447 5.82 12.02 -15.18
C ALA A 447 5.31 11.97 -13.72
N PRO A 448 5.01 13.12 -13.11
CA PRO A 448 4.70 13.20 -11.68
C PRO A 448 3.47 12.38 -11.29
N GLY A 449 2.43 12.34 -12.13
CA GLY A 449 1.24 11.53 -11.87
C GLY A 449 1.51 10.03 -11.93
N PHE A 450 2.42 9.58 -12.80
CA PHE A 450 2.82 8.17 -12.85
C PHE A 450 3.63 7.79 -11.59
N LEU A 451 4.57 8.64 -11.18
CA LEU A 451 5.33 8.43 -9.93
C LEU A 451 4.39 8.42 -8.72
N TYR A 452 3.40 9.32 -8.69
CA TYR A 452 2.38 9.36 -7.65
C TYR A 452 1.53 8.08 -7.61
N LEU A 453 1.01 7.62 -8.75
CA LEU A 453 0.23 6.37 -8.83
C LEU A 453 0.99 5.17 -8.26
N ARG A 454 2.29 5.11 -8.52
CA ARG A 454 3.17 4.04 -8.03
C ARG A 454 3.53 4.19 -6.54
N SER A 455 3.35 5.36 -5.94
CA SER A 455 3.83 5.67 -4.58
C SER A 455 2.71 5.96 -3.58
N CYS A 456 1.54 6.39 -4.02
CA CYS A 456 0.46 6.89 -3.16
C CYS A 456 0.03 5.90 -2.06
N ARG A 457 0.04 4.58 -2.34
CA ARG A 457 -0.31 3.53 -1.39
C ARG A 457 0.75 3.21 -0.35
N THR A 458 1.97 3.72 -0.52
CA THR A 458 3.08 3.53 0.42
C THR A 458 3.34 4.75 1.29
N ILE A 459 2.66 5.88 1.04
CA ILE A 459 2.74 7.09 1.87
C ILE A 459 2.13 6.79 3.24
N VAL A 460 2.87 7.06 4.30
CA VAL A 460 2.46 6.74 5.68
C VAL A 460 1.48 7.76 6.24
N ASP A 461 1.78 9.05 6.07
CA ASP A 461 0.91 10.14 6.57
C ASP A 461 -0.15 10.50 5.53
N ILE A 462 -1.21 9.69 5.49
CA ILE A 462 -2.31 9.86 4.54
C ILE A 462 -3.16 11.09 4.91
N GLN A 463 -3.25 11.47 6.20
CA GLN A 463 -4.00 12.67 6.62
C GLN A 463 -3.35 13.95 6.09
N TYR A 464 -2.02 14.00 6.08
CA TYR A 464 -1.29 15.10 5.45
C TYR A 464 -1.61 15.24 3.95
N VAL A 465 -1.82 14.13 3.23
CA VAL A 465 -2.20 14.16 1.81
C VAL A 465 -3.54 14.88 1.61
N ASN A 466 -4.53 14.64 2.49
CA ASN A 466 -5.82 15.35 2.47
C ASN A 466 -5.62 16.87 2.58
N GLY A 467 -4.85 17.31 3.56
CA GLY A 467 -4.55 18.73 3.78
C GLY A 467 -3.87 19.38 2.57
N VAL A 468 -2.88 18.70 1.98
CA VAL A 468 -2.17 19.20 0.79
C VAL A 468 -3.09 19.29 -0.42
N ILE A 469 -3.90 18.25 -0.69
CA ILE A 469 -4.83 18.26 -1.84
C ILE A 469 -5.85 19.39 -1.71
N ILE A 470 -6.45 19.58 -0.54
CA ILE A 470 -7.39 20.68 -0.31
C ILE A 470 -6.72 22.06 -0.49
N GLY A 471 -5.49 22.20 0.02
CA GLY A 471 -4.68 23.41 -0.17
C GLY A 471 -4.47 23.71 -1.65
N LEU A 472 -4.06 22.71 -2.44
CA LEU A 472 -3.84 22.83 -3.88
C LEU A 472 -5.14 23.13 -4.64
N VAL A 473 -6.25 22.44 -4.33
CA VAL A 473 -7.55 22.69 -4.96
C VAL A 473 -8.01 24.13 -4.70
N THR A 474 -7.88 24.60 -3.47
CA THR A 474 -8.20 25.99 -3.09
C THR A 474 -7.31 26.99 -3.84
N GLU A 475 -6.00 26.76 -3.84
CA GLU A 475 -5.02 27.65 -4.46
C GLU A 475 -5.21 27.77 -5.98
N TYR A 476 -5.36 26.65 -6.68
CA TYR A 476 -5.60 26.65 -8.12
C TYR A 476 -6.97 27.24 -8.48
N ALA A 477 -8.02 26.96 -7.70
CA ALA A 477 -9.34 27.57 -7.94
C ALA A 477 -9.31 29.11 -7.79
N ARG A 478 -8.57 29.61 -6.79
CA ARG A 478 -8.36 31.04 -6.57
C ARG A 478 -7.58 31.68 -7.71
N GLU A 479 -6.47 31.08 -8.13
CA GLU A 479 -5.65 31.65 -9.22
C GLU A 479 -6.33 31.60 -10.59
N LEU A 480 -7.24 30.64 -10.81
CA LEU A 480 -8.08 30.66 -12.00
C LEU A 480 -9.04 31.86 -11.98
N ALA A 481 -9.59 32.22 -10.82
CA ALA A 481 -10.48 33.37 -10.69
C ALA A 481 -9.76 34.72 -10.86
N THR A 482 -8.58 34.89 -10.26
CA THR A 482 -7.79 36.13 -10.36
C THR A 482 -7.37 36.40 -11.80
N ARG A 483 -6.94 35.38 -12.54
CA ARG A 483 -6.55 35.49 -13.95
C ARG A 483 -7.73 35.82 -14.85
N TRP A 484 -8.92 35.28 -14.56
CA TRP A 484 -10.16 35.68 -15.23
C TRP A 484 -10.44 37.18 -15.01
N THR A 485 -10.42 37.66 -13.77
CA THR A 485 -10.69 39.09 -13.47
C THR A 485 -9.68 40.06 -14.11
N ARG A 486 -8.44 39.62 -14.39
CA ARG A 486 -7.43 40.47 -15.06
C ARG A 486 -7.68 40.61 -16.57
N MET A 487 -8.25 39.60 -17.21
CA MET A 487 -8.64 39.65 -18.64
C MET A 487 -9.84 40.56 -18.89
N ASP A 488 -10.62 40.91 -17.86
CA ASP A 488 -11.75 41.85 -17.95
C ASP A 488 -11.33 43.33 -18.10
N SER A 489 -10.03 43.63 -18.21
CA SER A 489 -9.53 45.00 -18.38
C SER A 489 -9.55 45.48 -19.86
N SER A 490 -10.63 46.19 -20.19
CA SER A 490 -10.82 47.24 -21.22
C SER A 490 -10.48 47.02 -22.71
N ARG A 491 -9.83 45.94 -23.17
CA ARG A 491 -9.52 45.81 -24.61
C ARG A 491 -10.05 44.51 -25.24
N LEU A 492 -11.13 44.69 -26.01
CA LEU A 492 -11.72 43.80 -27.02
C LEU A 492 -12.54 42.60 -26.50
N LYS A 493 -13.87 42.77 -26.53
CA LYS A 493 -14.93 41.82 -26.14
C LYS A 493 -15.07 40.57 -27.03
N SER A 494 -14.10 40.19 -27.88
CA SER A 494 -14.27 39.09 -28.83
C SER A 494 -13.48 37.80 -28.52
N SER A 495 -12.82 37.70 -27.36
CA SER A 495 -12.13 36.46 -26.93
C SER A 495 -12.36 36.12 -25.45
N GLN A 496 -13.50 36.53 -24.89
CA GLN A 496 -13.81 36.36 -23.47
C GLN A 496 -13.84 34.88 -23.07
N ALA A 497 -12.90 34.46 -22.22
CA ALA A 497 -13.06 33.23 -21.46
C ALA A 497 -14.28 33.41 -20.53
N SER A 498 -15.36 32.69 -20.81
CA SER A 498 -16.63 32.82 -20.09
C SER A 498 -16.50 32.36 -18.63
N LEU A 499 -17.37 32.84 -17.75
CA LEU A 499 -17.51 32.32 -16.39
C LEU A 499 -17.76 30.79 -16.38
N SER A 500 -18.40 30.25 -17.42
CA SER A 500 -18.53 28.81 -17.63
C SER A 500 -17.20 28.09 -17.86
N HIS A 501 -16.21 28.73 -18.50
CA HIS A 501 -14.86 28.19 -18.66
C HIS A 501 -14.10 28.16 -17.32
N ALA A 502 -14.20 29.22 -16.53
CA ALA A 502 -13.59 29.27 -15.19
C ALA A 502 -14.20 28.20 -14.25
N ALA A 503 -15.52 28.03 -14.30
CA ALA A 503 -16.22 26.96 -13.57
C ALA A 503 -15.82 25.56 -14.06
N ALA A 504 -15.68 25.35 -15.39
CA ALA A 504 -15.21 24.09 -15.95
C ALA A 504 -13.78 23.77 -15.49
N LYS A 505 -12.88 24.77 -15.45
CA LYS A 505 -11.52 24.60 -14.92
C LYS A 505 -11.50 24.32 -13.42
N ALA A 506 -12.32 25.00 -12.62
CA ALA A 506 -12.47 24.70 -11.19
C ALA A 506 -12.96 23.25 -10.96
N ARG A 507 -13.86 22.76 -11.82
CA ARG A 507 -14.26 21.35 -11.84
C ARG A 507 -13.09 20.42 -12.20
N GLU A 508 -12.29 20.73 -13.21
CA GLU A 508 -11.11 19.92 -13.58
C GLU A 508 -10.10 19.81 -12.42
N VAL A 509 -9.82 20.94 -11.73
CA VAL A 509 -8.98 20.99 -10.53
C VAL A 509 -9.51 20.06 -9.45
N ALA A 510 -10.82 20.14 -9.18
CA ALA A 510 -11.48 19.35 -8.15
C ALA A 510 -11.50 17.85 -8.49
N VAL A 511 -11.73 17.50 -9.76
CA VAL A 511 -11.73 16.10 -10.24
C VAL A 511 -10.32 15.49 -10.16
N LEU A 512 -9.27 16.26 -10.47
CA LEU A 512 -7.89 15.82 -10.26
C LEU A 512 -7.64 15.55 -8.76
N GLY A 513 -7.99 16.51 -7.89
CA GLY A 513 -7.86 16.36 -6.44
C GLY A 513 -8.59 15.12 -5.92
N ALA A 514 -9.84 14.91 -6.35
CA ALA A 514 -10.64 13.75 -5.98
C ALA A 514 -9.97 12.45 -6.44
N SER A 515 -9.47 12.41 -7.67
CA SER A 515 -8.79 11.23 -8.23
C SER A 515 -7.55 10.87 -7.41
N LEU A 516 -6.68 11.83 -7.13
CA LEU A 516 -5.45 11.62 -6.34
C LEU A 516 -5.77 11.18 -4.90
N LEU A 517 -6.81 11.76 -4.30
CA LEU A 517 -7.28 11.42 -2.95
C LEU A 517 -7.82 9.99 -2.89
N CYS A 518 -8.70 9.60 -3.84
CA CYS A 518 -9.22 8.23 -3.96
C CYS A 518 -8.12 7.18 -4.10
N LEU A 519 -7.04 7.50 -4.82
CA LEU A 519 -5.91 6.58 -5.05
C LEU A 519 -5.06 6.33 -3.79
N SER A 520 -5.02 7.29 -2.88
CA SER A 520 -4.06 7.30 -1.75
C SER A 520 -4.56 6.49 -0.56
N GLY A 521 -5.71 6.86 0.00
CA GLY A 521 -6.24 6.28 1.23
C GLY A 521 -7.62 5.62 1.09
N GLY A 522 -8.16 5.58 -0.13
CA GLY A 522 -9.47 5.00 -0.42
C GLY A 522 -10.57 5.60 0.46
N MET A 523 -11.47 4.76 0.96
CA MET A 523 -12.67 5.18 1.67
C MET A 523 -12.41 5.87 3.02
N ASN A 524 -11.37 5.48 3.76
CA ASN A 524 -11.11 6.06 5.08
C ASN A 524 -10.75 7.55 4.96
N LEU A 525 -9.92 7.86 3.97
CA LEU A 525 -9.52 9.23 3.67
C LEU A 525 -10.71 10.10 3.24
N ILE A 526 -11.67 9.49 2.55
CA ILE A 526 -12.89 10.15 2.06
C ILE A 526 -13.89 10.33 3.19
N GLN A 527 -13.99 9.39 4.12
CA GLN A 527 -14.74 9.59 5.35
C GLN A 527 -14.15 10.75 6.16
N GLU A 528 -12.82 10.81 6.32
CA GLU A 528 -12.15 11.93 7.00
C GLU A 528 -12.40 13.26 6.28
N LEU A 529 -12.36 13.26 4.93
CA LEU A 529 -12.68 14.44 4.12
C LEU A 529 -14.07 15.00 4.45
N TYR A 530 -15.09 14.15 4.52
CA TYR A 530 -16.48 14.55 4.82
C TYR A 530 -16.68 14.98 6.27
N LEU A 531 -16.10 14.24 7.22
CA LEU A 531 -16.40 14.40 8.65
C LEU A 531 -15.52 15.42 9.35
N GLU A 532 -14.28 15.58 8.88
CA GLU A 532 -13.26 16.38 9.57
C GLU A 532 -12.66 17.41 8.63
N THR A 533 -12.03 17.00 7.53
CA THR A 533 -11.16 17.91 6.78
C THR A 533 -11.91 19.08 6.13
N ILE A 534 -13.06 18.84 5.48
CA ILE A 534 -13.86 19.90 4.87
C ILE A 534 -14.56 20.78 5.93
N PRO A 535 -15.23 20.21 6.95
CA PRO A 535 -15.74 21.02 8.07
C PRO A 535 -14.66 21.89 8.70
N THR A 536 -13.48 21.36 9.01
CA THR A 536 -12.36 22.14 9.57
C THR A 536 -11.89 23.24 8.61
N TRP A 537 -11.83 22.97 7.30
CA TRP A 537 -11.50 23.99 6.30
C TRP A 537 -12.54 25.13 6.25
N LEU A 538 -13.83 24.83 6.36
CA LEU A 538 -14.91 25.82 6.40
C LEU A 538 -14.92 26.66 7.69
N LEU A 539 -14.53 26.02 8.82
CA LEU A 539 -14.44 26.65 10.14
C LEU A 539 -13.16 27.46 10.33
N SER A 540 -12.09 27.12 9.60
CA SER A 540 -10.80 27.80 9.71
C SER A 540 -10.88 29.24 9.19
N SER A 541 -10.41 30.19 10.00
CA SER A 541 -10.20 31.57 9.57
C SER A 541 -8.96 31.63 8.69
N LYS A 542 -9.14 31.90 7.40
CA LYS A 542 -8.01 32.24 6.53
C LYS A 542 -7.61 33.68 6.85
N THR A 543 -6.53 33.86 7.62
CA THR A 543 -5.87 35.17 7.81
C THR A 543 -5.21 35.58 6.49
N GLU A 544 -6.01 36.08 5.56
CA GLU A 544 -5.50 36.56 4.29
C GLU A 544 -4.83 37.92 4.51
N LYS A 545 -3.53 37.99 4.20
CA LYS A 545 -2.78 39.25 4.14
C LYS A 545 -3.49 40.16 3.15
N LEU A 546 -3.86 41.34 3.66
CA LEU A 546 -4.48 42.49 3.00
C LEU A 546 -4.23 42.58 1.49
N GLY A 547 -5.07 41.92 0.71
CA GLY A 547 -5.18 42.02 -0.74
C GLY A 547 -6.59 41.58 -1.11
N GLU A 548 -7.36 42.43 -1.78
CA GLU A 548 -8.77 42.18 -2.12
C GLU A 548 -8.92 40.91 -2.97
N VAL A 549 -9.19 39.77 -2.32
CA VAL A 549 -9.58 38.53 -3.01
C VAL A 549 -10.97 38.75 -3.61
N SER A 550 -11.08 38.65 -4.94
CA SER A 550 -12.33 38.91 -5.66
C SER A 550 -13.47 37.99 -5.22
N ALA A 551 -14.71 38.48 -5.26
CA ALA A 551 -15.90 37.69 -4.93
C ALA A 551 -16.00 36.41 -5.79
N VAL A 552 -15.55 36.46 -7.04
CA VAL A 552 -15.51 35.30 -7.95
C VAL A 552 -14.52 34.25 -7.49
N SER A 553 -13.37 34.63 -6.92
CA SER A 553 -12.45 33.68 -6.31
C SER A 553 -13.09 32.94 -5.13
N ARG A 554 -13.87 33.63 -4.30
CA ARG A 554 -14.58 33.02 -3.18
C ARG A 554 -15.61 32.00 -3.64
N ILE A 555 -16.33 32.31 -4.73
CA ILE A 555 -17.33 31.43 -5.33
C ILE A 555 -16.66 30.18 -5.95
N LEU A 556 -15.60 30.37 -6.75
CA LEU A 556 -14.88 29.23 -7.35
C LEU A 556 -14.22 28.32 -6.31
N GLU A 557 -13.72 28.87 -5.19
CA GLU A 557 -13.27 28.06 -4.05
C GLU A 557 -14.40 27.14 -3.55
N GLY A 558 -15.58 27.70 -3.26
CA GLY A 558 -16.73 26.92 -2.78
C GLY A 558 -17.16 25.84 -3.78
N TYR A 559 -17.20 26.20 -5.07
CA TYR A 559 -17.55 25.28 -6.16
C TYR A 559 -16.53 24.14 -6.32
N ALA A 560 -15.23 24.44 -6.34
CA ALA A 560 -14.19 23.43 -6.45
C ALA A 560 -14.22 22.45 -5.26
N MET A 561 -14.43 22.96 -4.05
CA MET A 561 -14.53 22.10 -2.86
C MET A 561 -15.78 21.21 -2.87
N ALA A 562 -16.91 21.70 -3.38
CA ALA A 562 -18.12 20.90 -3.56
C ALA A 562 -17.91 19.75 -4.56
N TYR A 563 -17.28 20.04 -5.71
CA TYR A 563 -16.92 19.01 -6.68
C TYR A 563 -15.93 18.00 -6.10
N LEU A 564 -14.91 18.46 -5.36
CA LEU A 564 -13.93 17.58 -4.72
C LEU A 564 -14.63 16.58 -3.80
N LEU A 565 -15.52 17.07 -2.93
CA LEU A 565 -16.28 16.27 -1.99
C LEU A 565 -17.14 15.22 -2.72
N VAL A 566 -18.04 15.67 -3.60
CA VAL A 566 -19.03 14.80 -4.24
C VAL A 566 -18.39 13.79 -5.19
N MET A 567 -17.37 14.21 -5.97
CA MET A 567 -16.66 13.29 -6.86
C MET A 567 -15.87 12.22 -6.08
N SER A 568 -15.24 12.59 -4.96
CA SER A 568 -14.53 11.63 -4.09
C SER A 568 -15.50 10.61 -3.49
N GLY A 569 -16.64 11.06 -2.95
CA GLY A 569 -17.68 10.17 -2.43
C GLY A 569 -18.27 9.26 -3.50
N SER A 570 -18.51 9.80 -4.70
CA SER A 570 -19.05 9.04 -5.85
C SER A 570 -18.11 7.92 -6.28
N ALA A 571 -16.81 8.18 -6.33
CA ALA A 571 -15.81 7.17 -6.65
C ALA A 571 -15.68 6.06 -5.59
N SER A 572 -16.06 6.33 -4.34
CA SER A 572 -15.93 5.37 -3.23
C SER A 572 -17.17 4.56 -2.93
N TRP A 573 -18.34 5.20 -2.89
CA TRP A 573 -19.60 4.55 -2.49
C TRP A 573 -20.54 4.30 -3.67
N GLY A 574 -20.15 4.76 -4.87
CA GLY A 574 -21.00 4.70 -6.04
C GLY A 574 -22.17 5.68 -5.98
N ILE A 575 -22.79 5.84 -7.13
CA ILE A 575 -23.88 6.80 -7.35
C ILE A 575 -25.26 6.13 -7.26
N GLY A 576 -25.32 4.82 -7.51
CA GLY A 576 -26.56 4.03 -7.58
C GLY A 576 -27.25 3.75 -6.24
N SER A 577 -28.46 3.19 -6.34
CA SER A 577 -29.30 2.77 -5.21
C SER A 577 -28.93 1.40 -4.64
N THR A 578 -28.18 0.57 -5.39
CA THR A 578 -27.81 -0.81 -5.03
C THR A 578 -26.30 -1.00 -4.78
N PRO A 579 -25.61 -0.16 -3.96
CA PRO A 579 -24.25 -0.48 -3.56
C PRO A 579 -24.22 -1.67 -2.59
N PRO A 580 -23.08 -2.37 -2.44
CA PRO A 580 -22.90 -3.41 -1.44
C PRO A 580 -23.35 -2.94 -0.04
N ALA A 581 -23.93 -3.82 0.77
CA ALA A 581 -24.52 -3.46 2.07
C ALA A 581 -23.57 -2.65 2.99
N TRP A 582 -22.28 -3.00 3.02
CA TRP A 582 -21.27 -2.25 3.79
C TRP A 582 -21.07 -0.82 3.27
N ALA A 583 -21.14 -0.61 1.95
CA ALA A 583 -20.99 0.70 1.32
C ALA A 583 -22.22 1.55 1.56
N MET A 584 -23.41 0.94 1.52
CA MET A 584 -24.69 1.60 1.81
C MET A 584 -24.73 2.15 3.25
N ALA A 585 -24.40 1.33 4.25
CA ALA A 585 -24.42 1.72 5.65
C ALA A 585 -23.41 2.85 5.95
N ARG A 586 -22.18 2.74 5.41
CA ARG A 586 -21.16 3.78 5.56
C ARG A 586 -21.56 5.08 4.85
N ARG A 587 -22.08 4.99 3.62
CA ARG A 587 -22.59 6.14 2.86
C ARG A 587 -23.67 6.89 3.63
N ALA A 588 -24.67 6.18 4.13
CA ALA A 588 -25.78 6.77 4.89
C ALA A 588 -25.27 7.53 6.12
N ARG A 589 -24.35 6.93 6.88
CA ARG A 589 -23.74 7.56 8.06
C ARG A 589 -22.94 8.81 7.69
N VAL A 590 -22.03 8.71 6.73
CA VAL A 590 -21.08 9.80 6.41
C VAL A 590 -21.78 10.97 5.73
N VAL A 591 -22.61 10.70 4.72
CA VAL A 591 -23.39 11.74 4.03
C VAL A 591 -24.39 12.38 4.99
N GLY A 592 -25.07 11.59 5.81
CA GLY A 592 -26.02 12.10 6.81
C GLY A 592 -25.37 13.05 7.81
N VAL A 593 -24.22 12.68 8.38
CA VAL A 593 -23.49 13.55 9.33
C VAL A 593 -23.02 14.83 8.66
N HIS A 594 -22.54 14.77 7.42
CA HIS A 594 -22.12 15.97 6.69
C HIS A 594 -23.31 16.91 6.40
N MET A 595 -24.46 16.37 5.97
CA MET A 595 -25.68 17.16 5.75
C MET A 595 -26.22 17.76 7.05
N ASP A 596 -26.17 17.03 8.16
CA ASP A 596 -26.52 17.54 9.50
C ASP A 596 -25.59 18.70 9.90
N PHE A 597 -24.29 18.62 9.59
CA PHE A 597 -23.36 19.74 9.76
C PHE A 597 -23.78 20.97 8.93
N LEU A 598 -24.16 20.79 7.66
CA LEU A 598 -24.60 21.91 6.81
C LEU A 598 -25.83 22.62 7.39
N VAL A 599 -26.81 21.83 7.84
CA VAL A 599 -28.02 22.36 8.48
C VAL A 599 -27.70 23.17 9.73
N ARG A 600 -26.83 22.66 10.62
CA ARG A 600 -26.47 23.37 11.85
C ARG A 600 -25.79 24.71 11.57
N VAL A 601 -25.00 24.80 10.51
CA VAL A 601 -24.41 26.06 10.06
C VAL A 601 -25.47 27.00 9.49
N LEU A 602 -26.40 26.50 8.66
CA LEU A 602 -27.51 27.29 8.09
C LEU A 602 -28.43 27.86 9.18
N GLU A 603 -28.68 27.10 10.25
CA GLU A 603 -29.47 27.54 11.42
C GLU A 603 -28.72 28.54 12.32
N GLY A 604 -27.43 28.82 12.05
CA GLY A 604 -26.60 29.69 12.87
C GLY A 604 -26.07 29.06 14.16
N ASN A 605 -26.23 27.74 14.34
CA ASN A 605 -25.74 27.01 15.50
C ASN A 605 -24.20 26.84 15.50
N ILE A 606 -23.56 27.06 14.35
CA ILE A 606 -22.12 26.97 14.16
C ILE A 606 -21.64 28.19 13.36
N SER A 607 -20.66 28.92 13.89
CA SER A 607 -20.01 30.04 13.19
C SER A 607 -18.92 29.54 12.23
N LEU A 608 -18.92 30.04 10.99
CA LEU A 608 -17.90 29.72 10.00
C LEU A 608 -16.71 30.69 10.04
N GLY A 609 -15.54 30.21 9.64
CA GLY A 609 -14.35 31.04 9.40
C GLY A 609 -14.17 31.47 7.94
N CYS A 610 -14.89 30.84 7.00
CA CYS A 610 -14.84 31.17 5.58
C CYS A 610 -15.81 32.30 5.18
N HIS A 611 -15.59 32.88 3.99
CA HIS A 611 -16.42 33.97 3.46
C HIS A 611 -17.84 33.49 3.12
N PRO A 612 -18.91 34.27 3.37
CA PRO A 612 -20.29 33.88 3.08
C PRO A 612 -20.54 33.44 1.63
N ALA A 613 -19.86 34.07 0.66
CA ALA A 613 -19.96 33.67 -0.75
C ALA A 613 -19.38 32.27 -1.01
N THR A 614 -18.28 31.90 -0.35
CA THR A 614 -17.70 30.55 -0.43
C THR A 614 -18.64 29.51 0.17
N TRP A 615 -19.22 29.84 1.33
CA TRP A 615 -20.20 28.99 1.99
C TRP A 615 -21.44 28.75 1.13
N LYS A 616 -22.07 29.83 0.63
CA LYS A 616 -23.25 29.73 -0.24
C LYS A 616 -22.94 28.89 -1.48
N ALA A 617 -21.84 29.18 -2.18
CA ALA A 617 -21.43 28.44 -3.37
C ALA A 617 -21.18 26.95 -3.08
N TYR A 618 -20.54 26.63 -1.96
CA TYR A 618 -20.28 25.25 -1.54
C TYR A 618 -21.58 24.48 -1.30
N VAL A 619 -22.49 25.02 -0.48
CA VAL A 619 -23.75 24.34 -0.14
C VAL A 619 -24.65 24.15 -1.37
N SER A 620 -24.90 25.23 -2.13
CA SER A 620 -25.72 25.16 -3.33
C SER A 620 -25.16 24.16 -4.34
N CYS A 621 -23.83 24.12 -4.51
CA CYS A 621 -23.19 23.18 -5.42
C CYS A 621 -23.23 21.74 -4.91
N VAL A 622 -22.98 21.47 -3.62
CA VAL A 622 -23.08 20.11 -3.04
C VAL A 622 -24.49 19.57 -3.23
N VAL A 623 -25.52 20.34 -2.86
CA VAL A 623 -26.92 19.91 -3.00
C VAL A 623 -27.28 19.73 -4.47
N GLY A 624 -26.91 20.68 -5.34
CA GLY A 624 -27.11 20.58 -6.78
C GLY A 624 -26.51 19.31 -7.38
N LEU A 625 -25.26 19.02 -7.06
CA LEU A 625 -24.58 17.82 -7.56
C LEU A 625 -25.24 16.53 -7.06
N VAL A 626 -25.63 16.47 -5.78
CA VAL A 626 -26.26 15.28 -5.21
C VAL A 626 -27.66 15.08 -5.82
N VAL A 627 -28.45 16.13 -5.99
CA VAL A 627 -29.78 16.08 -6.62
C VAL A 627 -29.68 15.61 -8.08
N SER A 628 -28.75 16.19 -8.85
CA SER A 628 -28.61 15.89 -10.28
C SER A 628 -27.98 14.53 -10.53
N PHE A 629 -26.92 14.18 -9.81
CA PHE A 629 -26.09 13.02 -10.14
C PHE A 629 -26.26 11.85 -9.18
N ALA A 630 -26.48 12.08 -7.88
CA ALA A 630 -26.51 11.02 -6.86
C ALA A 630 -27.80 11.02 -6.01
N PRO A 631 -28.99 10.96 -6.62
CA PRO A 631 -30.26 11.11 -5.89
C PRO A 631 -30.49 10.01 -4.84
N ALA A 632 -29.92 8.82 -5.03
CA ALA A 632 -29.98 7.74 -4.05
C ALA A 632 -29.33 8.10 -2.70
N TRP A 633 -28.44 9.10 -2.68
CA TRP A 633 -27.83 9.59 -1.44
C TRP A 633 -28.82 10.44 -0.62
N ILE A 634 -29.82 11.05 -1.26
CA ILE A 634 -30.83 11.88 -0.60
C ILE A 634 -31.79 11.00 0.22
N GLN A 635 -32.17 9.85 -0.34
CA GLN A 635 -33.09 8.90 0.30
C GLN A 635 -32.55 8.31 1.61
N VAL A 636 -31.24 8.33 1.84
CA VAL A 636 -30.61 7.83 3.08
C VAL A 636 -30.42 8.92 4.15
N VAL A 637 -30.76 10.18 3.84
CA VAL A 637 -30.69 11.31 4.77
C VAL A 637 -32.01 11.45 5.52
N LYS A 638 -31.96 11.87 6.79
CA LYS A 638 -33.16 12.09 7.60
C LYS A 638 -34.05 13.17 6.98
N LEU A 639 -35.35 12.94 6.99
CA LEU A 639 -36.35 13.88 6.46
C LEU A 639 -36.24 15.28 7.10
N GLU A 640 -36.00 15.34 8.41
CA GLU A 640 -35.84 16.62 9.13
C GLU A 640 -34.66 17.44 8.59
N THR A 641 -33.53 16.79 8.34
CA THR A 641 -32.33 17.40 7.75
C THR A 641 -32.63 17.93 6.35
N LEU A 642 -33.33 17.16 5.51
CA LEU A 642 -33.74 17.59 4.17
C LEU A 642 -34.66 18.82 4.20
N ARG A 643 -35.64 18.84 5.11
CA ARG A 643 -36.56 19.99 5.26
C ARG A 643 -35.83 21.26 5.66
N LYS A 644 -34.89 21.16 6.60
CA LYS A 644 -34.08 22.30 7.07
C LYS A 644 -33.10 22.80 6.01
N LEU A 645 -32.52 21.90 5.22
CA LEU A 645 -31.71 22.29 4.05
C LEU A 645 -32.56 23.01 3.01
N ALA A 646 -33.74 22.47 2.68
CA ALA A 646 -34.65 23.08 1.71
C ALA A 646 -35.12 24.49 2.15
N SER A 647 -35.42 24.68 3.45
CA SER A 647 -35.78 26.00 3.96
C SER A 647 -34.61 27.00 3.90
N GLY A 648 -33.39 26.56 4.19
CA GLY A 648 -32.18 27.38 4.04
C GLY A 648 -31.93 27.80 2.58
N LEU A 649 -32.05 26.87 1.63
CA LEU A 649 -31.93 27.15 0.20
C LEU A 649 -33.02 28.12 -0.29
N ARG A 650 -34.25 27.98 0.19
CA ARG A 650 -35.33 28.93 -0.07
C ARG A 650 -34.99 30.33 0.45
N GLY A 651 -34.42 30.42 1.65
CA GLY A 651 -33.93 31.68 2.22
C GLY A 651 -32.84 32.36 1.39
N TRP A 652 -32.19 31.60 0.50
CA TRP A 652 -31.20 32.10 -0.47
C TRP A 652 -31.73 32.31 -1.88
N HIS A 653 -33.04 32.20 -2.07
CA HIS A 653 -33.77 32.25 -3.34
C HIS A 653 -33.45 31.11 -4.31
N GLU A 654 -33.04 29.93 -3.82
CA GLU A 654 -32.82 28.73 -4.62
C GLU A 654 -33.99 27.74 -4.50
N SER A 655 -35.20 28.23 -4.80
CA SER A 655 -36.45 27.47 -4.63
C SER A 655 -36.55 26.21 -5.50
N GLU A 656 -36.03 26.26 -6.73
CA GLU A 656 -36.02 25.09 -7.63
C GLU A 656 -35.14 23.96 -7.09
N LEU A 657 -34.00 24.30 -6.51
CA LEU A 657 -33.09 23.33 -5.91
C LEU A 657 -33.66 22.78 -4.61
N ALA A 658 -34.29 23.63 -3.79
CA ALA A 658 -34.99 23.22 -2.57
C ALA A 658 -36.12 22.23 -2.87
N LEU A 659 -36.91 22.50 -3.92
CA LEU A 659 -37.98 21.63 -4.37
C LEU A 659 -37.43 20.31 -4.89
N SER A 660 -36.42 20.36 -5.77
CA SER A 660 -35.78 19.17 -6.34
C SER A 660 -35.14 18.28 -5.25
N LEU A 661 -34.59 18.87 -4.18
CA LEU A 661 -34.06 18.14 -3.03
C LEU A 661 -35.16 17.33 -2.32
N LEU A 662 -36.32 17.95 -2.07
CA LEU A 662 -37.43 17.29 -1.38
C LEU A 662 -38.09 16.22 -2.26
N GLU A 663 -38.26 16.46 -3.56
CA GLU A 663 -38.80 15.45 -4.50
C GLU A 663 -37.95 14.18 -4.53
N ARG A 664 -36.62 14.32 -4.47
CA ARG A 664 -35.68 13.19 -4.44
C ARG A 664 -35.57 12.52 -3.07
N GLY A 665 -36.18 13.08 -2.02
CA GLY A 665 -36.25 12.53 -0.67
C GLY A 665 -37.18 11.31 -0.52
N GLY A 666 -37.93 10.96 -1.57
CA GLY A 666 -38.83 9.81 -1.59
C GLY A 666 -40.20 10.10 -0.95
N VAL A 667 -41.01 9.04 -0.76
CA VAL A 667 -42.42 9.17 -0.36
C VAL A 667 -42.60 9.96 0.95
N ALA A 668 -41.69 9.79 1.90
CA ALA A 668 -41.74 10.48 3.18
C ALA A 668 -41.60 12.02 3.06
N ALA A 669 -40.99 12.52 1.98
CA ALA A 669 -40.78 13.95 1.75
C ALA A 669 -41.92 14.64 0.99
N MET A 670 -42.84 13.87 0.38
CA MET A 670 -43.91 14.42 -0.48
C MET A 670 -44.84 15.41 0.25
N GLY A 671 -45.09 15.22 1.55
CA GLY A 671 -45.85 16.18 2.35
C GLY A 671 -45.17 17.55 2.43
N SER A 672 -43.84 17.58 2.58
CA SER A 672 -43.06 18.83 2.59
C SER A 672 -42.90 19.45 1.20
N VAL A 673 -42.99 18.67 0.12
CA VAL A 673 -43.08 19.20 -1.26
C VAL A 673 -44.40 19.97 -1.45
N ALA A 674 -45.52 19.37 -1.03
CA ALA A 674 -46.84 20.00 -1.14
C ALA A 674 -46.92 21.30 -0.31
N GLU A 675 -46.37 21.29 0.91
CA GLU A 675 -46.24 22.50 1.72
C GLU A 675 -45.43 23.57 1.00
N LEU A 676 -44.28 23.23 0.41
CA LEU A 676 -43.42 24.19 -0.27
C LEU A 676 -44.10 24.82 -1.49
N LEU A 677 -44.79 24.02 -2.31
CA LEU A 677 -45.54 24.49 -3.48
C LEU A 677 -46.66 25.46 -3.10
N ASN A 678 -47.38 25.18 -2.02
CA ASN A 678 -48.45 26.04 -1.51
C ASN A 678 -47.97 27.41 -0.99
N VAL A 679 -46.67 27.59 -0.72
CA VAL A 679 -46.09 28.90 -0.36
C VAL A 679 -45.36 29.57 -1.54
N ILE A 680 -45.31 28.92 -2.71
CA ILE A 680 -44.74 29.48 -3.95
C ILE A 680 -45.87 29.93 -4.90
N SER A 681 -47.02 29.24 -4.88
CA SER A 681 -48.29 29.71 -5.44
C SER A 681 -48.82 30.91 -4.67
#